data_AF-A0A3D1RL50-F1
#
_entry.id   AF-A0A3D1RL50-F1
#
_cell.length_a   1.000
_cell.length_b   1.000
_cell.length_c   1.000
_cell.angle_alpha   90.00
_cell.angle_beta   90.00
_cell.angle_gamma   90.00
#
_symmetry.space_group_name_H-M   'P 1'
#
loop_
_entity.id
_entity.type
_entity.pdbx_description
1 polymer ?
#
loop_
_entity_poly.entity_id
_entity_poly.type
_entity_poly.pdbx_seq_one_letter_code
_entity_poly.pdbx_strand_id
1 'polypeptide(L)'
;MSAKKICCCIMLWCLMLNFIPGTAQAAPVEKEWGTSVSVVKLDGSMIDLNAAGFNGVVTDFAYMQITFSDTGANLAAALNPGHSLDEITVTGDAVYATTNFAPQLDNGTLKLQLNSSLNEGTLYTINIPAGIFIDGGTSINQALAISFVTTAAVSIVAVEPVALSAVDIAAGQSFCQIRGVNLADIQKVVLTPIAGRCLDLQPFIIAREDLDLIDAGTLKVMLKGNNAMGLGKEEASGTYRVDVFYGDASNPQQAAAAVEITLQVLSRGVPVPISFYPGTGSQYDEKGLLPQSINGTTRYFLSVRWQDPDGTLEFNQAESALNRLRTSSVYAEGGSQASMIDTDFLDWIENISDSTERNRCIDTYLYNRTTDTLYIPVRLLRPQTTYIVSLNEYIVKFTGGQGNALTTWSFTTMPVPAVLTVSPGSVVEDYPGGTYILIEGSFFSNSGVTVKFNDRWADSVSSITSNGKTSLKAVLPRSSRLKPGVYNVTVINDSNHQQTLYNALSVVARSDNDPPTEGQRTKSEGRIGDVVERVNSSEAILELDSDYRDRNYLALDLDKLMGEKVLTRTITFEGRRGDRIGELAAWSRWADITLYGLTLASDKNRDNVSLRLGRVDASRSAQLGSKLRGRVPLSDYIEVGGDNFRVDRVKIELPYSLSDGDNLKVLRYDDSLRNWLEAPCTVNRLERTVLVNNTRPGIFVIVE
;
A
#
# COMPACT_ATOMS: atom_id res chain seq x y z
N MET A 1 22.99 -11.02 106.06
CA MET A 1 23.84 -10.44 105.00
C MET A 1 23.39 -11.08 103.69
N SER A 2 23.35 -10.47 102.51
CA SER A 2 23.82 -9.17 102.00
C SER A 2 24.20 -9.48 100.55
N ALA A 3 23.84 -8.69 99.54
CA ALA A 3 23.81 -7.23 99.57
C ALA A 3 22.84 -6.71 98.49
N LYS A 4 21.91 -5.78 98.73
CA LYS A 4 21.65 -4.86 99.85
C LYS A 4 20.14 -4.51 99.88
N LYS A 5 19.30 -5.19 100.67
CA LYS A 5 18.71 -4.76 101.97
C LYS A 5 18.15 -3.33 102.05
N ILE A 6 16.81 -3.23 102.16
CA ILE A 6 16.09 -2.65 103.32
C ILE A 6 14.72 -3.35 103.45
N CYS A 7 14.49 -3.91 104.65
CA CYS A 7 13.27 -4.29 105.39
C CYS A 7 12.13 -5.07 104.68
N CYS A 8 11.94 -6.38 104.92
CA CYS A 8 11.31 -6.99 106.12
C CYS A 8 9.99 -6.32 106.51
N CYS A 9 8.84 -7.00 106.35
CA CYS A 9 7.88 -7.18 107.46
C CYS A 9 6.58 -7.97 107.18
N ILE A 10 6.17 -8.36 105.96
CA ILE A 10 4.81 -8.94 105.81
C ILE A 10 4.77 -10.12 104.84
N MET A 11 5.51 -11.19 105.16
CA MET A 11 5.28 -12.50 104.54
C MET A 11 5.40 -13.64 105.56
N LEU A 12 4.90 -13.42 106.79
CA LEU A 12 4.90 -14.46 107.83
C LEU A 12 3.88 -14.28 108.96
N TRP A 13 2.68 -13.74 108.68
CA TRP A 13 1.69 -13.46 109.73
C TRP A 13 0.28 -14.00 109.57
N CYS A 14 -0.03 -14.89 108.61
CA CYS A 14 -1.36 -15.53 108.56
C CYS A 14 -1.38 -16.98 108.00
N LEU A 15 -0.33 -17.78 108.25
CA LEU A 15 -0.50 -19.23 108.31
C LEU A 15 -0.57 -19.58 109.80
N MET A 16 -1.75 -20.06 110.24
CA MET A 16 -2.10 -20.48 111.61
C MET A 16 -2.52 -19.37 112.59
N LEU A 17 -3.70 -18.76 112.34
CA LEU A 17 -4.56 -18.31 113.43
C LEU A 17 -5.99 -18.78 113.18
N ASN A 18 -6.32 -19.86 113.90
CA ASN A 18 -7.59 -20.16 114.56
C ASN A 18 -8.87 -20.37 113.72
N PHE A 19 -9.26 -21.64 113.63
CA PHE A 19 -10.52 -22.20 114.13
C PHE A 19 -11.71 -21.22 114.39
N ILE A 20 -12.87 -21.61 113.82
CA ILE A 20 -14.29 -21.28 114.15
C ILE A 20 -15.00 -20.40 113.08
N PRO A 21 -16.25 -20.73 112.67
CA PRO A 21 -16.84 -20.29 111.39
C PRO A 21 -17.54 -18.94 111.50
N GLY A 22 -17.50 -18.16 110.42
CA GLY A 22 -18.25 -16.92 110.25
C GLY A 22 -18.53 -16.68 108.77
N THR A 23 -19.80 -16.46 108.45
CA THR A 23 -20.36 -16.34 107.09
C THR A 23 -19.67 -15.27 106.24
N ALA A 24 -19.06 -15.67 105.12
CA ALA A 24 -18.63 -14.77 104.05
C ALA A 24 -19.70 -14.75 102.94
N GLN A 25 -20.29 -13.58 102.71
CA GLN A 25 -21.18 -13.30 101.59
C GLN A 25 -20.31 -13.07 100.34
N ALA A 26 -20.54 -13.86 99.29
CA ALA A 26 -19.74 -13.88 98.07
C ALA A 26 -19.87 -12.57 97.26
N ALA A 27 -18.75 -12.14 96.66
CA ALA A 27 -18.74 -11.12 95.60
C ALA A 27 -19.53 -11.64 94.37
N PRO A 28 -20.31 -10.79 93.68
CA PRO A 28 -21.07 -11.21 92.52
C PRO A 28 -20.11 -11.61 91.38
N VAL A 29 -20.40 -12.75 90.78
CA VAL A 29 -19.71 -13.30 89.60
C VAL A 29 -20.15 -12.50 88.38
N GLU A 30 -19.20 -11.90 87.64
CA GLU A 30 -19.48 -11.27 86.35
C GLU A 30 -19.91 -12.33 85.33
N LYS A 31 -21.15 -12.21 84.83
CA LYS A 31 -21.66 -13.03 83.73
C LYS A 31 -21.58 -12.19 82.44
N GLU A 32 -20.87 -12.68 81.43
CA GLU A 32 -20.82 -12.04 80.11
C GLU A 32 -22.18 -12.17 79.42
N TRP A 33 -22.79 -11.05 79.05
CA TRP A 33 -23.99 -11.04 78.21
C TRP A 33 -23.58 -11.36 76.78
N GLY A 34 -24.17 -12.39 76.15
CA GLY A 34 -24.03 -12.58 74.72
C GLY A 34 -24.74 -11.46 73.97
N THR A 35 -24.07 -10.83 73.00
CA THR A 35 -24.65 -9.77 72.17
C THR A 35 -24.77 -10.26 70.74
N SER A 36 -25.96 -10.11 70.14
CA SER A 36 -26.10 -10.18 68.70
C SER A 36 -26.52 -8.84 68.10
N VAL A 37 -25.70 -8.30 67.20
CA VAL A 37 -25.95 -7.08 66.43
C VAL A 37 -26.33 -7.45 65.00
N SER A 38 -27.41 -6.88 64.49
CA SER A 38 -27.77 -6.97 63.08
C SER A 38 -28.22 -5.63 62.52
N VAL A 39 -27.94 -5.40 61.25
CA VAL A 39 -28.46 -4.28 60.47
C VAL A 39 -29.68 -4.76 59.70
N VAL A 40 -30.80 -4.04 59.82
CA VAL A 40 -31.99 -4.28 59.03
C VAL A 40 -32.05 -3.26 57.90
N LYS A 41 -32.12 -3.75 56.66
CA LYS A 41 -32.29 -2.92 55.47
C LYS A 41 -33.75 -2.50 55.29
N LEU A 42 -33.99 -1.49 54.44
CA LEU A 42 -35.33 -1.01 54.06
C LEU A 42 -36.22 -2.10 53.45
N ASP A 43 -35.62 -3.11 52.81
CA ASP A 43 -36.33 -4.28 52.27
C ASP A 43 -36.64 -5.37 53.32
N GLY A 44 -36.25 -5.17 54.58
CA GLY A 44 -36.45 -6.09 55.69
C GLY A 44 -35.39 -7.21 55.80
N SER A 45 -34.41 -7.27 54.89
CA SER A 45 -33.29 -8.19 55.01
C SER A 45 -32.35 -7.80 56.16
N MET A 46 -31.73 -8.81 56.78
CA MET A 46 -30.85 -8.61 57.94
C MET A 46 -29.40 -8.99 57.61
N ILE A 47 -28.46 -8.13 57.95
CA ILE A 47 -27.02 -8.40 57.95
C ILE A 47 -26.58 -8.62 59.40
N ASP A 48 -26.10 -9.81 59.73
CA ASP A 48 -25.54 -10.11 61.04
C ASP A 48 -24.11 -9.53 61.15
N LEU A 49 -23.88 -8.71 62.18
CA LEU A 49 -22.62 -8.03 62.44
C LEU A 49 -21.72 -8.77 63.45
N ASN A 50 -22.14 -9.92 64.00
CA ASN A 50 -21.40 -10.63 65.07
C ASN A 50 -20.22 -11.48 64.60
N ALA A 51 -19.88 -11.44 63.30
CA ALA A 51 -18.58 -11.94 62.85
C ALA A 51 -17.51 -10.93 63.27
N ALA A 52 -16.61 -11.33 64.17
CA ALA A 52 -15.49 -10.52 64.62
C ALA A 52 -14.81 -9.78 63.45
N GLY A 53 -14.91 -8.45 63.42
CA GLY A 53 -14.22 -7.59 62.44
C GLY A 53 -15.04 -7.12 61.23
N PHE A 54 -16.35 -6.85 61.36
CA PHE A 54 -17.10 -6.22 60.28
C PHE A 54 -16.60 -4.79 59.98
N ASN A 55 -15.78 -4.66 58.93
CA ASN A 55 -15.51 -3.44 58.18
C ASN A 55 -16.32 -3.45 56.88
N GLY A 56 -17.62 -3.73 56.99
CA GLY A 56 -18.49 -3.85 55.82
C GLY A 56 -19.23 -2.56 55.50
N VAL A 57 -19.54 -2.41 54.22
CA VAL A 57 -20.28 -1.27 53.69
C VAL A 57 -21.78 -1.58 53.71
N VAL A 58 -22.58 -0.68 54.28
CA VAL A 58 -24.04 -0.86 54.40
C VAL A 58 -24.78 0.08 53.46
N THR A 59 -25.65 -0.48 52.62
CA THR A 59 -26.63 0.26 51.79
C THR A 59 -28.03 0.12 52.37
N ASP A 60 -28.91 1.09 52.12
CA ASP A 60 -30.36 1.00 52.37
C ASP A 60 -30.73 0.68 53.82
N PHE A 61 -30.06 1.34 54.76
CA PHE A 61 -30.21 1.13 56.21
C PHE A 61 -31.60 1.61 56.69
N ALA A 62 -32.35 0.74 57.39
CA ALA A 62 -33.64 1.11 58.01
C ALA A 62 -33.51 1.33 59.52
N TYR A 63 -32.96 0.34 60.23
CA TYR A 63 -32.62 0.43 61.64
C TYR A 63 -31.59 -0.63 62.00
N MET A 64 -30.88 -0.44 63.10
CA MET A 64 -30.02 -1.47 63.69
C MET A 64 -30.77 -2.14 64.82
N GLN A 65 -30.64 -3.45 64.93
CA GLN A 65 -31.19 -4.24 66.01
C GLN A 65 -30.05 -4.88 66.81
N ILE A 66 -30.08 -4.69 68.12
CA ILE A 66 -29.13 -5.27 69.07
C ILE A 66 -29.93 -6.12 70.03
N THR A 67 -29.60 -7.42 70.09
CA THR A 67 -30.24 -8.39 70.97
C THR A 67 -29.23 -8.81 72.03
N PHE A 68 -29.65 -8.82 73.27
CA PHE A 68 -28.85 -9.33 74.39
C PHE A 68 -29.39 -10.71 74.77
N SER A 69 -28.55 -11.74 74.71
CA SER A 69 -28.94 -13.16 74.81
C SER A 69 -29.51 -13.57 76.17
N ASP A 70 -29.25 -12.78 77.21
CA ASP A 70 -29.45 -13.19 78.60
C ASP A 70 -30.61 -12.48 79.30
N THR A 71 -31.25 -11.50 78.65
CA THR A 71 -32.44 -10.86 79.22
C THR A 71 -33.67 -11.72 78.95
N GLY A 72 -34.20 -12.38 79.98
CA GLY A 72 -35.47 -13.08 79.90
C GLY A 72 -36.59 -12.18 79.37
N ALA A 73 -36.89 -12.31 78.08
CA ALA A 73 -38.00 -11.74 77.31
C ALA A 73 -38.30 -10.22 77.40
N ASN A 74 -37.66 -9.42 78.26
CA ASN A 74 -38.00 -8.00 78.39
C ASN A 74 -36.81 -7.10 78.77
N LEU A 75 -36.09 -6.61 77.75
CA LEU A 75 -34.99 -5.64 77.90
C LEU A 75 -35.45 -4.30 78.49
N ALA A 76 -36.74 -3.93 78.36
CA ALA A 76 -37.27 -2.71 78.98
C ALA A 76 -37.34 -2.79 80.51
N ALA A 77 -37.51 -3.99 81.07
CA ALA A 77 -37.43 -4.23 82.50
C ALA A 77 -35.97 -4.25 83.01
N ALA A 78 -35.00 -4.36 82.10
CA ALA A 78 -33.58 -4.40 82.39
C ALA A 78 -32.90 -3.02 82.30
N LEU A 79 -33.59 -1.94 81.90
CA LEU A 79 -33.00 -0.60 81.90
C LEU A 79 -32.66 -0.17 83.34
N ASN A 80 -31.40 0.19 83.59
CA ASN A 80 -30.94 0.63 84.89
C ASN A 80 -31.66 1.94 85.28
N PRO A 81 -32.36 2.03 86.42
CA PRO A 81 -33.09 3.24 86.82
C PRO A 81 -32.22 4.50 86.95
N GLY A 82 -30.90 4.36 87.08
CA GLY A 82 -29.93 5.45 87.12
C GLY A 82 -29.41 5.93 85.76
N HIS A 83 -29.82 5.28 84.66
CA HIS A 83 -29.33 5.57 83.30
C HIS A 83 -30.49 5.87 82.33
N SER A 84 -30.18 6.59 81.25
CA SER A 84 -31.10 6.84 80.13
C SER A 84 -30.60 6.19 78.85
N LEU A 85 -31.53 5.87 77.94
CA LEU A 85 -31.19 5.48 76.56
C LEU A 85 -30.45 6.59 75.81
N ASP A 86 -30.61 7.86 76.22
CA ASP A 86 -29.89 9.01 75.64
C ASP A 86 -28.36 8.94 75.85
N GLU A 87 -27.89 8.06 76.74
CA GLU A 87 -26.46 7.79 76.95
C GLU A 87 -25.86 6.93 75.83
N ILE A 88 -26.70 6.31 74.99
CA ILE A 88 -26.27 5.61 73.78
C ILE A 88 -26.00 6.66 72.70
N THR A 89 -24.74 6.79 72.30
CA THR A 89 -24.32 7.83 71.37
C THR A 89 -23.90 7.25 70.03
N VAL A 90 -24.14 8.00 68.96
CA VAL A 90 -23.61 7.68 67.63
C VAL A 90 -22.74 8.84 67.17
N THR A 91 -21.49 8.55 66.86
CA THR A 91 -20.51 9.53 66.35
C THR A 91 -20.19 9.19 64.90
N GLY A 92 -20.22 10.20 64.03
CA GLY A 92 -19.72 10.10 62.66
C GLY A 92 -18.66 11.18 62.45
N ASP A 93 -17.76 10.96 61.50
CA ASP A 93 -16.62 11.84 61.22
C ASP A 93 -17.04 13.25 60.70
N ALA A 94 -18.33 13.42 60.37
CA ALA A 94 -18.95 14.69 60.04
C ALA A 94 -19.50 15.40 61.30
N VAL A 95 -19.29 16.72 61.38
CA VAL A 95 -19.59 17.66 62.49
C VAL A 95 -21.04 17.63 63.05
N TYR A 96 -21.96 16.84 62.49
CA TYR A 96 -23.39 16.80 62.87
C TYR A 96 -24.00 15.38 63.03
N ALA A 97 -23.22 14.32 63.21
CA ALA A 97 -23.75 12.95 63.20
C ALA A 97 -24.54 12.49 64.45
N THR A 98 -24.55 13.25 65.54
CA THR A 98 -25.06 12.81 66.86
C THR A 98 -26.59 12.76 67.00
N THR A 99 -27.37 13.20 66.00
CA THR A 99 -28.84 13.25 66.07
C THR A 99 -29.56 12.22 65.20
N ASN A 100 -28.82 11.41 64.44
CA ASN A 100 -29.42 10.58 63.39
C ASN A 100 -30.08 9.30 63.90
N PHE A 101 -29.94 8.96 65.19
CA PHE A 101 -30.44 7.71 65.76
C PHE A 101 -31.31 7.97 66.99
N ALA A 102 -32.47 7.32 67.05
CA ALA A 102 -33.30 7.23 68.24
C ALA A 102 -33.25 5.80 68.80
N PRO A 103 -32.65 5.58 69.99
CA PRO A 103 -32.71 4.30 70.66
C PRO A 103 -34.14 4.04 71.18
N GLN A 104 -34.67 2.86 70.86
CA GLN A 104 -35.97 2.38 71.31
C GLN A 104 -35.84 0.94 71.81
N LEU A 105 -36.63 0.60 72.83
CA LEU A 105 -36.69 -0.77 73.36
C LEU A 105 -37.96 -1.45 72.83
N ASP A 106 -37.81 -2.63 72.23
CA ASP A 106 -38.91 -3.41 71.68
C ASP A 106 -38.69 -4.91 71.98
N ASN A 107 -39.57 -5.48 72.83
CA ASN A 107 -39.67 -6.91 73.14
C ASN A 107 -38.34 -7.69 73.16
N GLY A 108 -37.40 -7.26 74.01
CA GLY A 108 -36.11 -7.95 74.20
C GLY A 108 -34.97 -7.48 73.30
N THR A 109 -35.18 -6.44 72.49
CA THR A 109 -34.17 -5.86 71.59
C THR A 109 -34.05 -4.35 71.74
N LEU A 110 -32.83 -3.84 71.57
CA LEU A 110 -32.54 -2.42 71.39
C LEU A 110 -32.57 -2.13 69.88
N LYS A 111 -33.48 -1.27 69.46
CA LYS A 111 -33.58 -0.78 68.08
C LYS A 111 -33.04 0.63 68.01
N LEU A 112 -32.08 0.85 67.12
CA LEU A 112 -31.58 2.18 66.80
C LEU A 112 -32.23 2.62 65.47
N GLN A 113 -33.35 3.34 65.58
CA GLN A 113 -34.07 3.86 64.41
C GLN A 113 -33.39 5.12 63.87
N LEU A 114 -33.40 5.28 62.55
CA LEU A 114 -32.95 6.52 61.92
C LEU A 114 -33.96 7.64 62.13
N ASN A 115 -33.49 8.77 62.64
CA ASN A 115 -34.24 10.04 62.64
C ASN A 115 -34.06 10.81 61.33
N SER A 116 -32.98 10.55 60.60
CA SER A 116 -32.62 11.18 59.33
C SER A 116 -31.66 10.29 58.55
N SER A 117 -31.58 10.48 57.23
CA SER A 117 -30.67 9.73 56.36
C SER A 117 -29.20 9.85 56.81
N LEU A 118 -28.43 8.78 56.67
CA LEU A 118 -26.99 8.78 56.92
C LEU A 118 -26.25 9.46 55.76
N ASN A 119 -25.16 10.15 56.09
CA ASN A 119 -24.23 10.70 55.11
C ASN A 119 -23.47 9.55 54.44
N GLU A 120 -23.36 9.58 53.13
CA GLU A 120 -22.66 8.58 52.33
C GLU A 120 -21.13 8.66 52.52
N GLY A 121 -20.42 7.55 52.30
CA GLY A 121 -18.97 7.46 52.49
C GLY A 121 -18.46 7.73 53.91
N THR A 122 -19.33 7.79 54.92
CA THR A 122 -19.02 8.24 56.27
C THR A 122 -18.89 7.05 57.22
N LEU A 123 -17.84 7.04 58.04
CA LEU A 123 -17.68 6.10 59.15
C LEU A 123 -18.58 6.54 60.32
N TYR A 124 -19.47 5.65 60.75
CA TYR A 124 -20.30 5.80 61.94
C TYR A 124 -19.83 4.83 63.02
N THR A 125 -19.75 5.30 64.26
CA THR A 125 -19.46 4.52 65.47
C THR A 125 -20.59 4.68 66.46
N ILE A 126 -21.23 3.57 66.84
CA ILE A 126 -22.25 3.51 67.88
C ILE A 126 -21.58 3.09 69.18
N ASN A 127 -21.78 3.85 70.25
CA ASN A 127 -21.24 3.58 71.57
C ASN A 127 -22.38 3.36 72.58
N ILE A 128 -22.42 2.16 73.16
CA ILE A 128 -23.30 1.78 74.26
C ILE A 128 -22.42 1.67 75.52
N PRO A 129 -22.53 2.61 76.47
CA PRO A 129 -21.85 2.52 77.76
C PRO A 129 -22.15 1.23 78.54
N ALA A 130 -21.20 0.80 79.38
CA ALA A 130 -21.45 -0.25 80.36
C ALA A 130 -22.44 0.24 81.42
N GLY A 131 -23.27 -0.65 81.97
CA GLY A 131 -24.18 -0.29 83.08
C GLY A 131 -25.58 0.21 82.69
N ILE A 132 -25.84 0.44 81.40
CA ILE A 132 -27.16 0.88 80.90
C ILE A 132 -28.24 -0.18 81.16
N PHE A 133 -27.91 -1.47 81.00
CA PHE A 133 -28.81 -2.58 81.26
C PHE A 133 -28.31 -3.45 82.43
N ILE A 134 -29.23 -3.85 83.32
CA ILE A 134 -29.01 -4.74 84.46
C ILE A 134 -29.98 -5.91 84.38
N ASP A 135 -29.49 -7.14 84.55
CA ASP A 135 -30.35 -8.31 84.77
C ASP A 135 -30.68 -8.39 86.26
N GLY A 136 -31.88 -8.87 86.63
CA GLY A 136 -32.51 -8.80 87.96
C GLY A 136 -31.72 -9.37 89.17
N GLY A 137 -30.44 -9.71 88.99
CA GLY A 137 -29.43 -9.95 90.02
C GLY A 137 -28.04 -9.39 89.65
N THR A 138 -27.81 -8.08 89.84
CA THR A 138 -26.51 -7.37 89.90
C THR A 138 -25.56 -7.39 88.68
N SER A 139 -25.87 -8.10 87.60
CA SER A 139 -25.00 -8.14 86.40
C SER A 139 -25.36 -7.02 85.43
N ILE A 140 -24.36 -6.30 84.92
CA ILE A 140 -24.54 -5.17 83.99
C ILE A 140 -24.06 -5.51 82.57
N ASN A 141 -24.59 -4.83 81.54
CA ASN A 141 -24.00 -4.91 80.21
C ASN A 141 -22.58 -4.32 80.20
N GLN A 142 -21.70 -4.90 79.38
CA GLN A 142 -20.40 -4.31 79.07
C GLN A 142 -20.55 -3.19 78.04
N ALA A 143 -19.54 -2.31 77.98
CA ALA A 143 -19.49 -1.28 76.96
C ALA A 143 -19.31 -1.91 75.58
N LEU A 144 -20.12 -1.48 74.60
CA LEU A 144 -20.10 -1.99 73.24
C LEU A 144 -19.91 -0.83 72.25
N ALA A 145 -18.92 -0.96 71.36
CA ALA A 145 -18.66 -0.02 70.28
C ALA A 145 -18.75 -0.74 68.92
N ILE A 146 -19.57 -0.22 68.00
CA ILE A 146 -19.82 -0.82 66.68
C ILE A 146 -19.52 0.23 65.61
N SER A 147 -18.65 -0.07 64.66
CA SER A 147 -18.29 0.82 63.55
C SER A 147 -18.75 0.28 62.20
N PHE A 148 -19.26 1.15 61.31
CA PHE A 148 -19.62 0.79 59.93
C PHE A 148 -19.47 1.99 58.98
N VAL A 149 -19.26 1.74 57.69
CA VAL A 149 -19.10 2.79 56.66
C VAL A 149 -20.28 2.73 55.69
N THR A 150 -20.84 3.87 55.32
CA THR A 150 -21.86 3.98 54.25
C THR A 150 -21.20 3.96 52.87
N THR A 151 -21.81 3.34 51.85
CA THR A 151 -21.29 3.41 50.46
C THR A 151 -21.19 4.86 50.00
N ALA A 152 -20.14 5.23 49.27
CA ALA A 152 -20.10 6.52 48.57
C ALA A 152 -21.10 6.54 47.40
N ALA A 153 -21.72 7.69 47.11
CA ALA A 153 -22.57 7.85 45.93
C ALA A 153 -21.85 7.44 44.63
N VAL A 154 -22.63 6.92 43.70
CA VAL A 154 -22.19 6.81 42.31
C VAL A 154 -21.94 8.22 41.77
N SER A 155 -20.72 8.47 41.30
CA SER A 155 -20.35 9.77 40.73
C SER A 155 -19.58 9.63 39.43
N ILE A 156 -19.80 10.57 38.51
CA ILE A 156 -19.13 10.62 37.21
C ILE A 156 -18.14 11.79 37.20
N VAL A 157 -16.95 11.52 36.66
CA VAL A 157 -15.86 12.49 36.54
C VAL A 157 -15.60 12.87 35.08
N ALA A 158 -15.59 11.91 34.16
CA ALA A 158 -15.24 12.16 32.76
C ALA A 158 -15.80 11.12 31.79
N VAL A 159 -15.79 11.46 30.50
CA VAL A 159 -16.05 10.57 29.36
C VAL A 159 -14.87 10.64 28.40
N GLU A 160 -14.36 9.48 27.99
CA GLU A 160 -13.19 9.34 27.11
C GLU A 160 -13.45 8.34 25.96
N PRO A 161 -13.18 8.70 24.69
CA PRO A 161 -12.85 10.04 24.24
C PRO A 161 -14.07 10.99 24.35
N VAL A 162 -13.80 12.28 24.47
CA VAL A 162 -14.85 13.33 24.52
C VAL A 162 -15.54 13.55 23.16
N ALA A 163 -14.97 13.01 22.08
CA ALA A 163 -15.52 13.09 20.74
C ALA A 163 -15.37 11.75 19.99
N LEU A 164 -16.39 11.39 19.21
CA LEU A 164 -16.45 10.17 18.41
C LEU A 164 -16.86 10.49 16.97
N SER A 165 -16.33 9.73 16.02
CA SER A 165 -16.69 9.82 14.61
C SER A 165 -18.02 9.13 14.34
N ALA A 166 -18.98 9.81 13.71
CA ALA A 166 -20.21 9.16 13.25
C ALA A 166 -19.95 7.98 12.29
N VAL A 167 -18.87 8.04 11.49
CA VAL A 167 -18.48 6.95 10.58
C VAL A 167 -18.05 5.70 11.36
N ASP A 168 -17.25 5.88 12.41
CA ASP A 168 -16.76 4.76 13.24
C ASP A 168 -17.88 4.19 14.12
N ILE A 169 -18.84 5.04 14.51
CA ILE A 169 -20.05 4.61 15.23
C ILE A 169 -20.93 3.77 14.29
N ALA A 170 -21.17 4.23 13.06
CA ALA A 170 -21.96 3.51 12.06
C ALA A 170 -21.36 2.13 11.73
N ALA A 171 -20.03 2.00 11.72
CA ALA A 171 -19.33 0.73 11.55
C ALA A 171 -19.49 -0.24 12.74
N GLY A 172 -20.09 0.19 13.85
CA GLY A 172 -20.31 -0.61 15.06
C GLY A 172 -19.04 -0.91 15.86
N GLN A 173 -17.98 -0.11 15.66
CA GLN A 173 -16.66 -0.32 16.30
C GLN A 173 -16.38 0.68 17.42
N SER A 174 -17.29 1.61 17.69
CA SER A 174 -17.08 2.70 18.64
C SER A 174 -17.54 2.38 20.06
N PHE A 175 -16.79 2.92 21.03
CA PHE A 175 -17.15 2.92 22.44
C PHE A 175 -16.62 4.20 23.09
N CYS A 176 -17.21 4.59 24.22
CA CYS A 176 -16.59 5.54 25.14
C CYS A 176 -16.44 4.91 26.53
N GLN A 177 -15.63 5.52 27.37
CA GLN A 177 -15.36 5.11 28.74
C GLN A 177 -15.84 6.20 29.67
N ILE A 178 -16.69 5.85 30.62
CA ILE A 178 -17.12 6.71 31.71
C ILE A 178 -16.19 6.44 32.89
N ARG A 179 -15.53 7.49 33.40
CA ARG A 179 -14.68 7.46 34.59
C ARG A 179 -15.46 8.01 35.78
N GLY A 180 -15.36 7.34 36.93
CA GLY A 180 -16.15 7.69 38.10
C GLY A 180 -15.84 6.87 39.34
N VAL A 181 -16.76 6.89 40.30
CA VAL A 181 -16.71 6.12 41.54
C VAL A 181 -17.96 5.26 41.65
N ASN A 182 -17.81 4.01 42.12
CA ASN A 182 -18.90 3.06 42.36
C ASN A 182 -19.78 2.77 41.13
N LEU A 183 -19.15 2.51 39.97
CA LEU A 183 -19.85 2.26 38.70
C LEU A 183 -20.38 0.82 38.53
N ALA A 184 -20.40 0.00 39.59
CA ALA A 184 -20.77 -1.41 39.48
C ALA A 184 -22.27 -1.62 39.18
N ASP A 185 -23.12 -0.77 39.77
CA ASP A 185 -24.59 -0.93 39.74
C ASP A 185 -25.27 -0.02 38.70
N ILE A 186 -24.53 0.42 37.68
CA ILE A 186 -25.11 1.18 36.56
C ILE A 186 -26.09 0.28 35.80
N GLN A 187 -27.29 0.82 35.51
CA GLN A 187 -28.36 0.16 34.76
C GLN A 187 -28.42 0.62 33.30
N LYS A 188 -28.17 1.91 33.04
CA LYS A 188 -28.22 2.47 31.69
C LYS A 188 -27.42 3.77 31.60
N VAL A 189 -27.04 4.11 30.39
CA VAL A 189 -26.50 5.43 30.04
C VAL A 189 -27.47 6.08 29.06
N VAL A 190 -27.78 7.36 29.27
CA VAL A 190 -28.65 8.14 28.39
C VAL A 190 -27.84 9.28 27.78
N LEU A 191 -27.82 9.35 26.46
CA LEU A 191 -27.21 10.45 25.70
C LEU A 191 -28.32 11.41 25.30
N THR A 192 -28.40 12.56 25.96
CA THR A 192 -29.42 13.58 25.70
C THR A 192 -28.84 14.66 24.77
N PRO A 193 -29.43 14.90 23.58
CA PRO A 193 -28.99 16.00 22.71
C PRO A 193 -29.04 17.36 23.42
N ILE A 194 -27.96 18.15 23.30
CA ILE A 194 -27.89 19.50 23.89
C ILE A 194 -27.39 20.59 22.92
N ALA A 195 -26.68 20.23 21.84
CA ALA A 195 -26.25 21.17 20.81
C ALA A 195 -25.94 20.48 19.48
N GLY A 196 -26.03 21.20 18.35
CA GLY A 196 -25.71 20.66 17.02
C GLY A 196 -26.94 20.20 16.25
N ARG A 197 -26.75 19.31 15.25
CA ARG A 197 -27.85 18.80 14.41
C ARG A 197 -28.75 17.82 15.14
N CYS A 198 -28.25 17.20 16.20
CA CYS A 198 -28.98 16.23 17.01
C CYS A 198 -30.13 16.82 17.86
N LEU A 199 -30.33 18.15 17.90
CA LEU A 199 -31.25 18.81 18.84
C LEU A 199 -32.71 18.32 18.73
N ASP A 200 -33.14 17.90 17.55
CA ASP A 200 -34.51 17.40 17.32
C ASP A 200 -34.66 15.89 17.58
N LEU A 201 -33.59 15.20 17.96
CA LEU A 201 -33.60 13.76 18.21
C LEU A 201 -34.05 13.43 19.64
N GLN A 202 -34.61 12.24 19.79
CA GLN A 202 -34.86 11.67 21.12
C GLN A 202 -33.55 11.22 21.78
N PRO A 203 -33.47 11.20 23.12
CA PRO A 203 -32.30 10.67 23.82
C PRO A 203 -32.00 9.22 23.44
N PHE A 204 -30.72 8.90 23.27
CA PHE A 204 -30.28 7.52 23.02
C PHE A 204 -30.10 6.81 24.35
N ILE A 205 -30.79 5.67 24.52
CA ILE A 205 -30.72 4.85 25.73
C ILE A 205 -29.82 3.66 25.45
N ILE A 206 -28.70 3.61 26.16
CA ILE A 206 -27.75 2.50 26.11
C ILE A 206 -28.05 1.60 27.31
N ALA A 207 -28.60 0.44 27.01
CA ALA A 207 -29.07 -0.51 28.01
C ALA A 207 -27.90 -1.23 28.70
N ARG A 208 -28.17 -1.86 29.86
CA ARG A 208 -27.17 -2.55 30.68
C ARG A 208 -26.28 -3.53 29.91
N GLU A 209 -26.87 -4.22 28.94
CA GLU A 209 -26.22 -5.22 28.08
C GLU A 209 -25.12 -4.65 27.16
N ASP A 210 -25.13 -3.34 26.94
CA ASP A 210 -24.14 -2.61 26.16
C ASP A 210 -23.06 -1.94 27.04
N LEU A 211 -23.10 -2.20 28.35
CA LEU A 211 -22.20 -1.63 29.35
C LEU A 211 -21.30 -2.73 29.93
N ASP A 212 -20.00 -2.48 29.92
CA ASP A 212 -18.99 -3.41 30.43
C ASP A 212 -18.13 -2.73 31.50
N LEU A 213 -18.14 -3.28 32.71
CA LEU A 213 -17.36 -2.73 33.82
C LEU A 213 -15.93 -3.24 33.70
N ILE A 214 -14.99 -2.35 33.39
CA ILE A 214 -13.58 -2.70 33.30
C ILE A 214 -12.99 -2.84 34.71
N ASP A 215 -13.27 -1.85 35.56
CA ASP A 215 -12.86 -1.80 36.96
C ASP A 215 -13.82 -0.91 37.76
N ALA A 216 -13.63 -0.82 39.09
CA ALA A 216 -14.52 -0.09 39.99
C ALA A 216 -14.73 1.40 39.64
N GLY A 217 -13.83 2.01 38.86
CA GLY A 217 -13.90 3.41 38.43
C GLY A 217 -14.09 3.60 36.93
N THR A 218 -14.28 2.53 36.15
CA THR A 218 -14.28 2.60 34.69
C THR A 218 -15.36 1.73 34.06
N LEU A 219 -16.30 2.37 33.39
CA LEU A 219 -17.37 1.73 32.64
C LEU A 219 -17.18 1.95 31.15
N LYS A 220 -17.08 0.88 30.37
CA LYS A 220 -17.08 0.92 28.91
C LYS A 220 -18.51 0.90 28.37
N VAL A 221 -18.83 1.87 27.52
CA VAL A 221 -20.14 2.05 26.90
C VAL A 221 -20.01 1.72 25.42
N MET A 222 -20.57 0.60 24.99
CA MET A 222 -20.53 0.18 23.58
C MET A 222 -21.64 0.87 22.79
N LEU A 223 -21.27 1.49 21.66
CA LEU A 223 -22.23 2.07 20.72
C LEU A 223 -22.41 1.08 19.58
N LYS A 224 -23.38 0.17 19.72
CA LYS A 224 -23.68 -0.90 18.74
C LYS A 224 -25.18 -1.02 18.48
N GLY A 225 -25.55 -1.86 17.52
CA GLY A 225 -26.95 -2.13 17.16
C GLY A 225 -27.72 -0.87 16.79
N ASN A 226 -28.94 -0.71 17.32
CA ASN A 226 -29.81 0.44 17.04
C ASN A 226 -29.18 1.78 17.46
N ASN A 227 -28.39 1.79 18.55
CA ASN A 227 -27.69 2.99 19.00
C ASN A 227 -26.61 3.41 17.99
N ALA A 228 -25.83 2.46 17.46
CA ALA A 228 -24.89 2.74 16.37
C ALA A 228 -25.59 3.22 15.09
N MET A 229 -26.67 2.54 14.69
CA MET A 229 -27.44 2.92 13.50
C MET A 229 -28.06 4.31 13.59
N GLY A 230 -28.42 4.76 14.80
CA GLY A 230 -28.96 6.11 15.01
C GLY A 230 -27.89 7.17 15.18
N LEU A 231 -26.92 6.96 16.07
CA LEU A 231 -25.82 7.89 16.34
C LEU A 231 -24.82 8.02 15.18
N GLY A 232 -24.74 7.02 14.31
CA GLY A 232 -23.89 7.05 13.12
C GLY A 232 -24.43 7.91 11.97
N LYS A 233 -25.69 8.36 12.07
CA LYS A 233 -26.29 9.23 11.06
C LYS A 233 -25.78 10.66 11.18
N GLU A 234 -25.80 11.37 10.05
CA GLU A 234 -25.38 12.76 10.01
C GLU A 234 -26.27 13.69 10.85
N GLU A 235 -27.58 13.43 10.91
CA GLU A 235 -28.54 14.15 11.77
C GLU A 235 -28.23 14.00 13.27
N ALA A 236 -27.52 12.94 13.67
CA ALA A 236 -27.07 12.71 15.04
C ALA A 236 -25.73 13.38 15.37
N SER A 237 -25.14 14.16 14.46
CA SER A 237 -23.95 14.95 14.77
C SER A 237 -24.27 16.11 15.71
N GLY A 238 -23.48 16.26 16.78
CA GLY A 238 -23.72 17.25 17.81
C GLY A 238 -23.11 16.89 19.16
N THR A 239 -23.55 17.57 20.20
CA THR A 239 -23.11 17.35 21.58
C THR A 239 -24.25 16.76 22.38
N TYR A 240 -23.93 15.72 23.14
CA TYR A 240 -24.86 15.02 24.01
C TYR A 240 -24.41 15.16 25.46
N ARG A 241 -25.34 15.47 26.36
CA ARG A 241 -25.13 15.28 27.80
C ARG A 241 -25.19 13.79 28.12
N VAL A 242 -24.26 13.33 28.94
CA VAL A 242 -24.14 11.93 29.35
C VAL A 242 -24.71 11.77 30.76
N ASP A 243 -25.90 11.19 30.84
CA ASP A 243 -26.59 10.91 32.10
C ASP A 243 -26.47 9.41 32.42
N VAL A 244 -25.92 9.07 33.60
CA VAL A 244 -25.76 7.67 34.03
C VAL A 244 -26.77 7.35 35.12
N PHE A 245 -27.41 6.19 35.01
CA PHE A 245 -28.45 5.76 35.93
C PHE A 245 -28.07 4.46 36.61
N TYR A 246 -28.24 4.38 37.94
CA TYR A 246 -27.86 3.25 38.79
C TYR A 246 -29.01 2.80 39.71
N GLY A 247 -28.88 1.64 40.33
CA GLY A 247 -29.87 1.10 41.27
C GLY A 247 -30.89 0.17 40.62
N ASP A 248 -32.15 0.18 41.09
CA ASP A 248 -33.22 -0.69 40.58
C ASP A 248 -33.64 -0.30 39.15
N ALA A 249 -33.72 -1.28 38.25
CA ALA A 249 -34.18 -1.10 36.87
C ALA A 249 -35.59 -0.48 36.78
N SER A 250 -36.44 -0.69 37.80
CA SER A 250 -37.81 -0.18 37.87
C SER A 250 -37.88 1.29 38.28
N ASN A 251 -36.89 1.76 39.05
CA ASN A 251 -36.81 3.15 39.53
C ASN A 251 -35.35 3.60 39.69
N PRO A 252 -34.64 3.80 38.58
CA PRO A 252 -33.21 4.06 38.62
C PRO A 252 -32.92 5.50 39.05
N GLN A 253 -31.88 5.67 39.87
CA GLN A 253 -31.39 6.98 40.32
C GLN A 253 -30.33 7.51 39.35
N GLN A 254 -30.31 8.82 39.12
CA GLN A 254 -29.28 9.46 38.30
C GLN A 254 -28.01 9.70 39.12
N ALA A 255 -26.87 9.27 38.62
CA ALA A 255 -25.56 9.50 39.24
C ALA A 255 -25.24 11.00 39.32
N ALA A 256 -24.62 11.41 40.43
CA ALA A 256 -24.18 12.78 40.59
C ALA A 256 -22.98 13.06 39.66
N ALA A 257 -22.99 14.21 39.00
CA ALA A 257 -21.85 14.70 38.22
C ALA A 257 -21.46 16.09 38.74
N ALA A 258 -20.19 16.28 39.09
CA ALA A 258 -19.70 17.56 39.61
C ALA A 258 -19.70 18.67 38.54
N VAL A 259 -19.62 18.26 37.27
CA VAL A 259 -19.68 19.11 36.08
C VAL A 259 -20.53 18.38 35.04
N GLU A 260 -21.22 19.12 34.16
CA GLU A 260 -21.94 18.54 33.03
C GLU A 260 -20.97 17.74 32.14
N ILE A 261 -21.21 16.43 32.02
CA ILE A 261 -20.38 15.53 31.22
C ILE A 261 -20.99 15.44 29.83
N THR A 262 -20.18 15.71 28.82
CA THR A 262 -20.63 15.75 27.42
C THR A 262 -19.83 14.81 26.53
N LEU A 263 -20.49 14.25 25.53
CA LEU A 263 -19.92 13.48 24.44
C LEU A 263 -20.27 14.15 23.11
N GLN A 264 -19.27 14.42 22.28
CA GLN A 264 -19.47 14.98 20.96
C GLN A 264 -19.51 13.87 19.90
N VAL A 265 -20.54 13.84 19.07
CA VAL A 265 -20.59 13.04 17.84
C VAL A 265 -20.23 13.95 16.68
N LEU A 266 -19.08 13.70 16.06
CA LEU A 266 -18.59 14.47 14.92
C LEU A 266 -19.40 14.13 13.66
N SER A 267 -19.63 15.15 12.82
CA SER A 267 -20.20 14.98 11.49
C SER A 267 -19.38 13.96 10.68
N ARG A 268 -20.06 13.24 9.79
CA ARG A 268 -19.43 12.30 8.85
C ARG A 268 -18.54 13.00 7.83
N GLY A 269 -18.64 14.33 7.74
CA GLY A 269 -17.92 15.12 6.75
C GLY A 269 -18.53 14.95 5.37
N VAL A 270 -17.66 14.81 4.37
CA VAL A 270 -18.04 14.67 2.96
C VAL A 270 -17.87 13.22 2.51
N PRO A 271 -18.71 12.72 1.58
CA PRO A 271 -18.48 11.43 0.93
C PRO A 271 -17.07 11.30 0.38
N VAL A 272 -16.42 10.16 0.63
CA VAL A 272 -15.04 9.86 0.21
C VAL A 272 -15.05 8.78 -0.87
N PRO A 273 -14.35 8.99 -2.01
CA PRO A 273 -14.27 7.97 -3.06
C PRO A 273 -13.33 6.84 -2.63
N ILE A 274 -13.75 5.59 -2.84
CA ILE A 274 -12.97 4.38 -2.52
C ILE A 274 -12.39 3.68 -3.75
N SER A 275 -12.97 3.91 -4.94
CA SER A 275 -12.41 3.36 -6.19
C SER A 275 -12.87 4.13 -7.42
N PHE A 276 -12.01 4.16 -8.44
CA PHE A 276 -12.25 4.76 -9.74
C PHE A 276 -12.16 3.70 -10.84
N TYR A 277 -13.06 3.77 -11.83
CA TYR A 277 -12.92 3.04 -13.08
C TYR A 277 -13.18 3.98 -14.26
N PRO A 278 -12.23 4.15 -15.18
CA PRO A 278 -10.83 3.77 -15.10
C PRO A 278 -10.09 4.35 -13.89
N GLY A 279 -9.13 3.58 -13.36
CA GLY A 279 -8.24 4.00 -12.30
C GLY A 279 -6.92 4.60 -12.81
N THR A 280 -6.11 5.10 -11.90
CA THR A 280 -4.81 5.71 -12.22
C THR A 280 -3.77 4.65 -12.56
N GLY A 281 -3.01 4.85 -13.63
CA GLY A 281 -1.79 4.09 -13.94
C GLY A 281 -1.95 2.92 -14.94
N SER A 282 -3.17 2.46 -15.20
CA SER A 282 -3.43 1.41 -16.21
C SER A 282 -3.88 2.00 -17.55
N GLN A 283 -3.66 1.25 -18.63
CA GLN A 283 -4.23 1.54 -19.95
C GLN A 283 -5.58 0.85 -20.10
N TYR A 284 -6.60 1.57 -20.57
CA TYR A 284 -7.97 1.09 -20.67
C TYR A 284 -8.48 1.15 -22.10
N ASP A 285 -9.18 0.12 -22.56
CA ASP A 285 -9.91 0.17 -23.83
C ASP A 285 -11.03 1.22 -23.75
N GLU A 286 -10.96 2.25 -24.59
CA GLU A 286 -11.96 3.32 -24.65
C GLU A 286 -13.36 2.81 -25.05
N LYS A 287 -13.43 1.69 -25.78
CA LYS A 287 -14.70 1.03 -26.14
C LYS A 287 -15.19 0.07 -25.07
N GLY A 288 -14.34 -0.27 -24.10
CA GLY A 288 -14.65 -1.07 -22.92
C GLY A 288 -15.09 -0.26 -21.70
N LEU A 289 -15.26 1.06 -21.84
CA LEU A 289 -15.69 1.98 -20.77
C LEU A 289 -17.20 1.86 -20.50
N LEU A 290 -17.58 0.73 -19.91
CA LEU A 290 -18.95 0.41 -19.46
C LEU A 290 -20.02 0.75 -20.52
N PRO A 291 -19.89 0.22 -21.76
CA PRO A 291 -20.78 0.58 -22.85
C PRO A 291 -22.23 0.15 -22.56
N GLN A 292 -23.18 1.06 -22.81
CA GLN A 292 -24.61 0.77 -22.72
C GLN A 292 -25.34 1.31 -23.95
N SER A 293 -26.28 0.53 -24.49
CA SER A 293 -27.17 0.98 -25.56
C SER A 293 -28.39 1.68 -24.96
N ILE A 294 -28.44 3.01 -25.08
CA ILE A 294 -29.52 3.84 -24.54
C ILE A 294 -30.09 4.69 -25.66
N ASN A 295 -31.39 4.55 -25.94
CA ASN A 295 -32.10 5.24 -27.02
C ASN A 295 -31.43 5.03 -28.40
N GLY A 296 -30.96 3.81 -28.68
CA GLY A 296 -30.31 3.46 -29.94
C GLY A 296 -28.89 4.03 -30.12
N THR A 297 -28.36 4.73 -29.12
CA THR A 297 -26.98 5.25 -29.11
C THR A 297 -26.16 4.47 -28.09
N THR A 298 -24.96 4.04 -28.47
CA THR A 298 -24.01 3.46 -27.51
C THR A 298 -23.36 4.58 -26.72
N ARG A 299 -23.56 4.58 -25.40
CA ARG A 299 -22.98 5.53 -24.45
C ARG A 299 -21.94 4.84 -23.58
N TYR A 300 -20.97 5.60 -23.12
CA TYR A 300 -19.84 5.12 -22.33
C TYR A 300 -19.81 5.83 -20.98
N PHE A 301 -19.29 5.16 -19.96
CA PHE A 301 -19.30 5.66 -18.61
C PHE A 301 -17.96 5.42 -17.91
N LEU A 302 -17.54 6.43 -17.16
CA LEU A 302 -16.59 6.26 -16.05
C LEU A 302 -17.40 5.96 -14.79
N SER A 303 -16.78 5.44 -13.74
CA SER A 303 -17.44 5.26 -12.45
C SER A 303 -16.57 5.60 -11.25
N VAL A 304 -17.23 6.06 -10.20
CA VAL A 304 -16.65 6.37 -8.90
C VAL A 304 -17.50 5.69 -7.84
N ARG A 305 -16.88 4.83 -7.04
CA ARG A 305 -17.51 4.21 -5.88
C ARG A 305 -17.17 4.99 -4.62
N TRP A 306 -18.13 5.16 -3.73
CA TRP A 306 -18.00 5.95 -2.52
C TRP A 306 -18.08 5.07 -1.27
N GLN A 307 -17.56 5.58 -0.16
CA GLN A 307 -17.73 4.96 1.16
C GLN A 307 -19.11 5.30 1.72
N ASP A 308 -19.94 4.30 2.00
CA ASP A 308 -21.25 4.46 2.64
C ASP A 308 -21.56 3.33 3.65
N PRO A 309 -21.08 3.44 4.91
CA PRO A 309 -21.25 2.37 5.90
C PRO A 309 -22.69 2.16 6.39
N ASP A 310 -23.61 3.10 6.19
CA ASP A 310 -24.98 3.03 6.72
C ASP A 310 -26.09 3.16 5.65
N GLY A 311 -25.72 3.24 4.37
CA GLY A 311 -26.68 3.27 3.26
C GLY A 311 -27.40 4.62 3.10
N THR A 312 -26.84 5.71 3.62
CA THR A 312 -27.46 7.06 3.58
C THR A 312 -26.96 7.94 2.44
N LEU A 313 -26.02 7.45 1.62
CA LEU A 313 -25.48 8.19 0.50
C LEU A 313 -26.49 8.28 -0.66
N GLU A 314 -26.76 9.50 -1.09
CA GLU A 314 -27.72 9.79 -2.14
C GLU A 314 -27.16 10.71 -3.23
N PHE A 315 -27.76 10.64 -4.41
CA PHE A 315 -27.54 11.62 -5.48
C PHE A 315 -28.19 12.95 -5.10
N ASN A 316 -27.42 14.05 -5.08
CA ASN A 316 -27.85 15.33 -4.52
C ASN A 316 -28.79 16.12 -5.46
N GLN A 317 -30.02 15.62 -5.63
CA GLN A 317 -31.00 16.26 -6.49
C GLN A 317 -31.34 17.70 -6.07
N ALA A 318 -31.35 17.98 -4.77
CA ALA A 318 -31.69 19.28 -4.21
C ALA A 318 -30.76 20.41 -4.67
N GLU A 319 -29.51 20.10 -5.02
CA GLU A 319 -28.51 21.08 -5.47
C GLU A 319 -28.11 20.91 -6.93
N SER A 320 -29.02 20.41 -7.76
CA SER A 320 -28.80 20.25 -9.19
C SER A 320 -27.55 19.41 -9.49
N ALA A 321 -27.37 18.28 -8.81
CA ALA A 321 -26.27 17.33 -9.05
C ALA A 321 -26.08 16.98 -10.53
N LEU A 322 -27.17 16.92 -11.31
CA LEU A 322 -27.11 16.71 -12.76
C LEU A 322 -26.37 17.84 -13.49
N ASN A 323 -26.61 19.10 -13.12
CA ASN A 323 -25.90 20.25 -13.66
C ASN A 323 -24.44 20.28 -13.18
N ARG A 324 -24.16 19.88 -11.93
CA ARG A 324 -22.77 19.77 -11.42
C ARG A 324 -21.97 18.68 -12.14
N LEU A 325 -22.62 17.56 -12.48
CA LEU A 325 -22.06 16.51 -13.31
C LEU A 325 -21.83 17.01 -14.75
N ARG A 326 -22.77 17.78 -15.31
CA ARG A 326 -22.62 18.42 -16.63
C ARG A 326 -21.44 19.39 -16.70
N THR A 327 -21.23 20.18 -15.66
CA THR A 327 -20.11 21.15 -15.58
C THR A 327 -18.82 20.53 -15.06
N SER A 328 -18.81 19.23 -14.76
CA SER A 328 -17.58 18.48 -14.52
C SER A 328 -16.80 18.33 -15.84
N SER A 329 -15.52 18.00 -15.75
CA SER A 329 -14.65 17.94 -16.93
C SER A 329 -13.95 16.60 -17.08
N VAL A 330 -13.93 16.09 -18.30
CA VAL A 330 -13.03 15.02 -18.74
C VAL A 330 -12.31 15.55 -19.97
N TYR A 331 -11.06 15.97 -19.86
CA TYR A 331 -10.34 16.52 -21.02
C TYR A 331 -9.03 15.78 -21.29
N ALA A 332 -8.62 15.80 -22.55
CA ALA A 332 -7.37 15.19 -22.98
C ALA A 332 -6.19 16.07 -22.54
N GLU A 333 -5.23 15.47 -21.84
CA GLU A 333 -3.99 16.14 -21.45
C GLU A 333 -3.21 16.59 -22.69
N GLY A 334 -2.75 17.86 -22.69
CA GLY A 334 -2.04 18.46 -23.83
C GLY A 334 -2.91 18.76 -25.05
N GLY A 335 -4.23 18.52 -24.99
CA GLY A 335 -5.18 18.76 -26.07
C GLY A 335 -6.09 19.98 -25.85
N SER A 336 -7.15 20.06 -26.64
CA SER A 336 -8.25 21.02 -26.41
C SER A 336 -8.89 20.77 -25.05
N GLN A 337 -9.17 21.82 -24.28
CA GLN A 337 -9.89 21.73 -23.00
C GLN A 337 -11.41 21.51 -23.17
N ALA A 338 -11.85 20.99 -24.32
CA ALA A 338 -13.22 20.55 -24.50
C ALA A 338 -13.49 19.31 -23.64
N SER A 339 -14.50 19.40 -22.77
CA SER A 339 -14.93 18.27 -21.95
C SER A 339 -15.54 17.17 -22.81
N MET A 340 -15.21 15.92 -22.48
CA MET A 340 -15.75 14.70 -23.06
C MET A 340 -16.96 14.18 -22.30
N ILE A 341 -17.46 14.91 -21.29
CA ILE A 341 -18.76 14.60 -20.67
C ILE A 341 -19.83 14.60 -21.76
N ASP A 342 -20.68 13.56 -21.77
CA ASP A 342 -21.79 13.45 -22.71
C ASP A 342 -22.96 14.33 -22.24
N THR A 343 -22.85 15.62 -22.53
CA THR A 343 -23.87 16.62 -22.16
C THR A 343 -25.20 16.35 -22.82
N ASP A 344 -25.21 15.77 -24.03
CA ASP A 344 -26.42 15.42 -24.77
C ASP A 344 -27.23 14.34 -24.02
N PHE A 345 -26.55 13.41 -23.34
CA PHE A 345 -27.23 12.45 -22.45
C PHE A 345 -27.85 13.14 -21.24
N LEU A 346 -27.10 14.02 -20.60
CA LEU A 346 -27.54 14.73 -19.40
C LEU A 346 -28.72 15.66 -19.71
N ASP A 347 -28.69 16.32 -20.88
CA ASP A 347 -29.81 17.13 -21.40
C ASP A 347 -31.05 16.28 -21.64
N TRP A 348 -30.89 15.08 -22.18
CA TRP A 348 -32.02 14.17 -22.35
C TRP A 348 -32.67 13.80 -21.01
N ILE A 349 -31.87 13.48 -19.97
CA ILE A 349 -32.39 13.17 -18.63
C ILE A 349 -33.09 14.41 -18.03
N GLU A 350 -32.48 15.59 -18.14
CA GLU A 350 -33.01 16.84 -17.58
C GLU A 350 -34.37 17.21 -18.18
N ASN A 351 -34.54 16.96 -19.49
CA ASN A 351 -35.76 17.27 -20.22
C ASN A 351 -36.92 16.29 -20.00
N ILE A 352 -36.74 15.22 -19.21
CA ILE A 352 -37.84 14.35 -18.80
C ILE A 352 -38.77 15.13 -17.88
N SER A 353 -40.01 15.38 -18.35
CA SER A 353 -40.99 16.23 -17.64
C SER A 353 -41.54 15.59 -16.37
N ASP A 354 -41.67 14.26 -16.35
CA ASP A 354 -42.11 13.52 -15.15
C ASP A 354 -40.92 13.30 -14.20
N SER A 355 -41.00 13.87 -12.99
CA SER A 355 -39.95 13.75 -11.98
C SER A 355 -39.72 12.30 -11.54
N THR A 356 -40.75 11.46 -11.51
CA THR A 356 -40.64 10.05 -11.10
C THR A 356 -39.83 9.28 -12.13
N GLU A 357 -40.14 9.48 -13.41
CA GLU A 357 -39.43 8.83 -14.51
C GLU A 357 -37.99 9.34 -14.64
N ARG A 358 -37.78 10.65 -14.42
CA ARG A 358 -36.44 11.23 -14.37
C ARG A 358 -35.61 10.61 -13.26
N ASN A 359 -36.17 10.47 -12.05
CA ASN A 359 -35.48 9.86 -10.91
C ASN A 359 -35.15 8.40 -11.18
N ARG A 360 -36.07 7.66 -11.79
CA ARG A 360 -35.83 6.27 -12.23
C ARG A 360 -34.67 6.20 -13.22
N CYS A 361 -34.58 7.13 -14.18
CA CYS A 361 -33.45 7.19 -15.11
C CYS A 361 -32.13 7.50 -14.40
N ILE A 362 -32.12 8.42 -13.44
CA ILE A 362 -30.92 8.74 -12.63
C ILE A 362 -30.46 7.51 -11.85
N ASP A 363 -31.37 6.84 -11.12
CA ASP A 363 -31.03 5.65 -10.33
C ASP A 363 -30.60 4.46 -11.22
N THR A 364 -31.09 4.40 -12.47
CA THR A 364 -30.72 3.34 -13.43
C THR A 364 -29.35 3.58 -14.07
N TYR A 365 -29.05 4.82 -14.48
CA TYR A 365 -27.91 5.09 -15.37
C TYR A 365 -26.79 5.94 -14.73
N LEU A 366 -27.10 6.74 -13.72
CA LEU A 366 -26.13 7.68 -13.14
C LEU A 366 -25.72 7.31 -11.72
N TYR A 367 -26.60 6.78 -10.87
CA TYR A 367 -26.25 6.46 -9.48
C TYR A 367 -26.88 5.16 -8.99
N ASN A 368 -26.04 4.15 -8.78
CA ASN A 368 -26.47 2.86 -8.24
C ASN A 368 -26.32 2.83 -6.72
N ARG A 369 -27.44 2.98 -6.01
CA ARG A 369 -27.55 2.97 -4.54
C ARG A 369 -27.18 1.64 -3.87
N THR A 370 -27.20 0.52 -4.59
CA THR A 370 -26.82 -0.79 -4.02
C THR A 370 -25.30 -0.95 -3.94
N THR A 371 -24.58 -0.22 -4.79
CA THR A 371 -23.13 -0.32 -4.93
C THR A 371 -22.42 0.99 -4.61
N ASP A 372 -23.15 2.04 -4.23
CA ASP A 372 -22.69 3.39 -3.94
C ASP A 372 -21.81 3.95 -5.06
N THR A 373 -22.23 3.67 -6.30
CA THR A 373 -21.44 3.95 -7.50
C THR A 373 -22.12 5.00 -8.37
N LEU A 374 -21.40 6.11 -8.58
CA LEU A 374 -21.75 7.15 -9.55
C LEU A 374 -21.15 6.77 -10.92
N TYR A 375 -21.96 6.81 -11.95
CA TYR A 375 -21.59 6.65 -13.35
C TYR A 375 -21.58 8.01 -14.04
N ILE A 376 -20.45 8.34 -14.67
CA ILE A 376 -20.19 9.62 -15.31
C ILE A 376 -20.23 9.38 -16.82
N PRO A 377 -21.24 9.89 -17.53
CA PRO A 377 -21.40 9.64 -18.95
C PRO A 377 -20.35 10.43 -19.74
N VAL A 378 -19.67 9.75 -20.65
CA VAL A 378 -18.65 10.32 -21.52
C VAL A 378 -18.91 9.94 -22.98
N ARG A 379 -18.53 10.84 -23.88
CA ARG A 379 -18.44 10.54 -25.31
C ARG A 379 -17.35 9.50 -25.54
N LEU A 380 -17.41 8.82 -26.69
CA LEU A 380 -16.36 7.90 -27.10
C LEU A 380 -15.00 8.64 -27.07
N LEU A 381 -14.12 8.16 -26.18
CA LEU A 381 -12.81 8.75 -25.99
C LEU A 381 -11.89 8.34 -27.15
N ARG A 382 -10.76 9.04 -27.29
CA ARG A 382 -9.74 8.70 -28.29
C ARG A 382 -8.79 7.66 -27.69
N PRO A 383 -8.30 6.70 -28.50
CA PRO A 383 -7.22 5.82 -28.07
C PRO A 383 -5.93 6.61 -27.84
N GLN A 384 -4.95 6.02 -27.15
CA GLN A 384 -3.64 6.62 -26.90
C GLN A 384 -3.71 8.04 -26.27
N THR A 385 -4.65 8.27 -25.36
CA THR A 385 -4.87 9.60 -24.80
C THR A 385 -4.98 9.52 -23.28
N THR A 386 -4.21 10.36 -22.59
CA THR A 386 -4.37 10.57 -21.14
C THR A 386 -5.48 11.58 -20.90
N TYR A 387 -6.44 11.22 -20.07
CA TYR A 387 -7.57 12.05 -19.67
C TYR A 387 -7.43 12.46 -18.21
N ILE A 388 -7.67 13.73 -17.94
CA ILE A 388 -7.82 14.28 -16.59
C ILE A 388 -9.31 14.45 -16.33
N VAL A 389 -9.77 13.82 -15.26
CA VAL A 389 -11.15 13.91 -14.78
C VAL A 389 -11.19 14.86 -13.60
N SER A 390 -12.16 15.78 -13.61
CA SER A 390 -12.48 16.66 -12.49
C SER A 390 -13.98 16.63 -12.27
N LEU A 391 -14.38 15.92 -11.22
CA LEU A 391 -15.74 15.74 -10.80
C LEU A 391 -16.08 16.77 -9.72
N ASN A 392 -17.05 17.64 -10.00
CA ASN A 392 -17.41 18.73 -9.12
C ASN A 392 -17.95 18.24 -7.75
N GLU A 393 -17.86 19.14 -6.78
CA GLU A 393 -18.46 18.97 -5.45
C GLU A 393 -20.00 18.90 -5.51
N TYR A 394 -20.62 18.34 -4.46
CA TYR A 394 -22.07 18.25 -4.25
C TYR A 394 -22.86 17.47 -5.32
N ILE A 395 -22.27 16.45 -5.94
CA ILE A 395 -22.98 15.50 -6.82
C ILE A 395 -23.63 14.37 -6.02
N VAL A 396 -22.91 13.81 -5.05
CA VAL A 396 -23.44 12.88 -4.05
C VAL A 396 -23.31 13.49 -2.66
N LYS A 397 -24.18 13.10 -1.72
CA LYS A 397 -24.14 13.57 -0.34
C LYS A 397 -24.66 12.51 0.62
N PHE A 398 -24.28 12.60 1.88
CA PHE A 398 -25.01 11.91 2.94
C PHE A 398 -26.36 12.60 3.16
N THR A 399 -27.41 11.83 3.45
CA THR A 399 -28.72 12.36 3.82
C THR A 399 -28.57 13.37 4.97
N GLY A 400 -29.02 14.61 4.80
CA GLY A 400 -28.87 15.69 5.79
C GLY A 400 -27.44 16.22 5.99
N GLY A 401 -26.49 15.80 5.14
CA GLY A 401 -25.06 16.11 5.24
C GLY A 401 -24.49 17.00 4.16
N GLN A 402 -23.15 17.09 4.16
CA GLN A 402 -22.41 17.78 3.11
C GLN A 402 -22.24 16.88 1.87
N GLY A 403 -22.14 17.52 0.71
CA GLY A 403 -21.85 16.84 -0.54
C GLY A 403 -20.39 16.43 -0.66
N ASN A 404 -20.08 15.58 -1.64
CA ASN A 404 -18.69 15.22 -1.93
C ASN A 404 -17.85 16.48 -2.22
N ALA A 405 -16.57 16.41 -1.89
CA ALA A 405 -15.61 17.41 -2.34
C ALA A 405 -15.29 17.24 -3.85
N LEU A 406 -14.61 18.24 -4.44
CA LEU A 406 -14.03 18.13 -5.78
C LEU A 406 -13.09 16.92 -5.84
N THR A 407 -13.32 16.02 -6.80
CA THR A 407 -12.54 14.80 -6.97
C THR A 407 -11.83 14.82 -8.32
N THR A 408 -10.52 14.57 -8.33
CA THR A 408 -9.72 14.55 -9.56
C THR A 408 -8.88 13.28 -9.65
N TRP A 409 -8.79 12.74 -10.87
CA TRP A 409 -7.90 11.60 -11.19
C TRP A 409 -7.59 11.60 -12.69
N SER A 410 -6.66 10.75 -13.10
CA SER A 410 -6.27 10.61 -14.51
C SER A 410 -6.15 9.16 -14.92
N PHE A 411 -6.46 8.86 -16.16
CA PHE A 411 -6.26 7.54 -16.75
C PHE A 411 -5.83 7.67 -18.22
N THR A 412 -5.29 6.59 -18.79
CA THR A 412 -4.85 6.58 -20.19
C THR A 412 -5.62 5.53 -20.98
N THR A 413 -6.05 5.87 -22.18
CA THR A 413 -6.69 4.91 -23.09
C THR A 413 -5.64 4.07 -23.83
N MET A 414 -6.00 2.84 -24.18
CA MET A 414 -5.12 1.89 -24.86
C MET A 414 -4.68 2.47 -26.21
N PRO A 415 -3.41 2.34 -26.60
CA PRO A 415 -2.97 2.79 -27.91
C PRO A 415 -3.06 1.67 -28.95
N VAL A 416 -3.24 2.05 -30.22
CA VAL A 416 -2.99 1.13 -31.34
C VAL A 416 -1.48 0.94 -31.46
N PRO A 417 -0.96 -0.31 -31.43
CA PRO A 417 0.47 -0.53 -31.57
C PRO A 417 0.95 -0.02 -32.93
N ALA A 418 2.16 0.54 -32.97
CA ALA A 418 2.80 1.03 -34.19
C ALA A 418 4.00 0.14 -34.54
N VAL A 419 3.82 -0.81 -35.45
CA VAL A 419 4.85 -1.75 -35.91
C VAL A 419 5.60 -1.16 -37.10
N LEU A 420 6.93 -1.09 -37.00
CA LEU A 420 7.81 -0.55 -38.04
C LEU A 420 8.47 -1.66 -38.86
N THR A 421 9.11 -2.64 -38.20
CA THR A 421 9.83 -3.73 -38.87
C THR A 421 9.87 -5.00 -38.04
N VAL A 422 10.17 -6.11 -38.71
CA VAL A 422 10.36 -7.45 -38.14
C VAL A 422 11.73 -7.98 -38.57
N SER A 423 12.52 -8.50 -37.62
CA SER A 423 13.82 -9.11 -37.91
C SER A 423 14.10 -10.33 -37.02
N PRO A 424 14.60 -11.47 -37.55
CA PRO A 424 14.84 -11.70 -38.97
C PRO A 424 13.53 -11.79 -39.75
N GLY A 425 13.50 -11.25 -40.97
CA GLY A 425 12.36 -11.36 -41.87
C GLY A 425 12.15 -12.76 -42.48
N SER A 426 13.09 -13.69 -42.26
CA SER A 426 13.03 -15.07 -42.76
C SER A 426 13.55 -16.09 -41.75
N VAL A 427 12.93 -17.28 -41.72
CA VAL A 427 13.34 -18.44 -40.90
C VAL A 427 13.16 -19.76 -41.66
N VAL A 428 13.87 -20.82 -41.26
CA VAL A 428 13.74 -22.17 -41.85
C VAL A 428 12.60 -22.96 -41.21
N GLU A 429 11.89 -23.79 -41.96
CA GLU A 429 10.69 -24.53 -41.50
C GLU A 429 10.90 -25.43 -40.26
N ASP A 430 12.13 -25.89 -40.02
CA ASP A 430 12.51 -26.75 -38.90
C ASP A 430 13.17 -25.98 -37.76
N TYR A 431 12.92 -24.66 -37.68
CA TYR A 431 13.52 -23.76 -36.70
C TYR A 431 13.56 -24.36 -35.28
N PRO A 432 14.68 -24.22 -34.55
CA PRO A 432 14.80 -24.72 -33.18
C PRO A 432 13.73 -24.15 -32.25
N GLY A 433 13.42 -24.89 -31.19
CA GLY A 433 12.57 -24.38 -30.11
C GLY A 433 13.19 -23.12 -29.51
N GLY A 434 12.39 -22.07 -29.34
CA GLY A 434 12.87 -20.78 -28.82
C GLY A 434 13.37 -19.80 -29.89
N THR A 435 13.30 -20.17 -31.17
CA THR A 435 13.50 -19.22 -32.28
C THR A 435 12.51 -18.07 -32.13
N TYR A 436 12.99 -16.85 -32.29
CA TYR A 436 12.19 -15.64 -32.12
C TYR A 436 12.46 -14.65 -33.23
N ILE A 437 11.51 -13.74 -33.41
CA ILE A 437 11.67 -12.51 -34.17
C ILE A 437 11.62 -11.31 -33.22
N LEU A 438 12.32 -10.25 -33.59
CA LEU A 438 12.22 -8.93 -33.00
C LEU A 438 11.26 -8.10 -33.83
N ILE A 439 10.34 -7.43 -33.16
CA ILE A 439 9.37 -6.52 -33.75
C ILE A 439 9.69 -5.13 -33.21
N GLU A 440 10.19 -4.26 -34.07
CA GLU A 440 10.49 -2.87 -33.69
C GLU A 440 9.27 -1.99 -33.93
N GLY A 441 9.04 -1.05 -33.03
CA GLY A 441 7.88 -0.18 -33.10
C GLY A 441 7.71 0.70 -31.87
N SER A 442 6.50 1.22 -31.71
CA SER A 442 6.09 2.01 -30.55
C SER A 442 4.67 1.64 -30.11
N PHE A 443 4.25 2.16 -28.95
CA PHE A 443 2.90 1.97 -28.40
C PHE A 443 2.54 0.51 -28.13
N PHE A 444 3.52 -0.32 -27.79
CA PHE A 444 3.23 -1.64 -27.22
C PHE A 444 2.70 -1.46 -25.80
N SER A 445 1.59 -2.12 -25.48
CA SER A 445 1.04 -2.10 -24.13
C SER A 445 2.05 -2.63 -23.11
N ASN A 446 2.03 -2.07 -21.90
CA ASN A 446 2.88 -2.53 -20.80
C ASN A 446 2.44 -3.89 -20.24
N SER A 447 1.25 -4.36 -20.61
CA SER A 447 0.71 -5.64 -20.16
C SER A 447 -0.12 -6.31 -21.26
N GLY A 448 0.10 -7.61 -21.49
CA GLY A 448 -0.80 -8.44 -22.29
C GLY A 448 -0.64 -8.35 -23.80
N VAL A 449 0.45 -7.76 -24.31
CA VAL A 449 0.72 -7.74 -25.76
C VAL A 449 0.90 -9.15 -26.29
N THR A 450 0.18 -9.46 -27.37
CA THR A 450 0.25 -10.76 -28.05
C THR A 450 0.55 -10.57 -29.53
N VAL A 451 1.08 -11.62 -30.15
CA VAL A 451 1.50 -11.59 -31.57
C VAL A 451 0.94 -12.80 -32.29
N LYS A 452 0.44 -12.60 -33.51
CA LYS A 452 0.03 -13.67 -34.43
C LYS A 452 0.85 -13.66 -35.71
N PHE A 453 1.05 -14.86 -36.26
CA PHE A 453 1.56 -15.16 -37.59
C PHE A 453 0.39 -15.70 -38.42
N ASN A 454 -0.26 -14.85 -39.22
CA ASN A 454 -1.60 -15.09 -39.74
C ASN A 454 -2.57 -15.49 -38.61
N ASP A 455 -3.02 -16.76 -38.56
CA ASP A 455 -3.94 -17.27 -37.54
C ASP A 455 -3.24 -17.98 -36.37
N ARG A 456 -1.91 -18.05 -36.36
CA ARG A 456 -1.12 -18.77 -35.35
C ARG A 456 -0.55 -17.83 -34.30
N TRP A 457 -0.82 -18.09 -33.03
CA TRP A 457 -0.23 -17.32 -31.93
C TRP A 457 1.26 -17.60 -31.76
N ALA A 458 2.03 -16.56 -31.48
CA ALA A 458 3.38 -16.69 -30.93
C ALA A 458 3.35 -17.50 -29.63
N ASP A 459 4.41 -18.27 -29.36
CA ASP A 459 4.55 -19.11 -28.18
C ASP A 459 4.69 -18.26 -26.91
N SER A 460 5.40 -17.13 -27.02
CA SER A 460 5.51 -16.11 -25.98
C SER A 460 5.91 -14.77 -26.59
N VAL A 461 5.57 -13.68 -25.92
CA VAL A 461 5.94 -12.32 -26.29
C VAL A 461 6.51 -11.62 -25.06
N SER A 462 7.65 -10.95 -25.23
CA SER A 462 8.30 -10.18 -24.18
C SER A 462 8.82 -8.87 -24.74
N SER A 463 8.79 -7.80 -23.96
CA SER A 463 9.39 -6.52 -24.34
C SER A 463 10.89 -6.52 -24.03
N ILE A 464 11.68 -5.94 -24.94
CA ILE A 464 13.10 -5.72 -24.77
C ILE A 464 13.35 -4.24 -25.00
N THR A 465 13.94 -3.57 -24.02
CA THR A 465 14.36 -2.17 -24.15
C THR A 465 15.87 -2.10 -24.32
N SER A 466 16.34 -1.52 -25.42
CA SER A 466 17.75 -1.27 -25.69
C SER A 466 17.94 0.14 -26.22
N ASN A 467 18.87 0.91 -25.65
CA ASN A 467 19.14 2.32 -26.00
C ASN A 467 17.88 3.21 -26.01
N GLY A 468 16.92 2.96 -25.10
CA GLY A 468 15.66 3.72 -25.01
C GLY A 468 14.62 3.37 -26.06
N LYS A 469 14.87 2.39 -26.95
CA LYS A 469 13.88 1.84 -27.87
C LYS A 469 13.34 0.52 -27.33
N THR A 470 12.01 0.38 -27.34
CA THR A 470 11.32 -0.84 -26.94
C THR A 470 10.93 -1.64 -28.18
N SER A 471 11.36 -2.90 -28.24
CA SER A 471 11.00 -3.86 -29.27
C SER A 471 10.34 -5.08 -28.61
N LEU A 472 9.51 -5.82 -29.35
CA LEU A 472 8.94 -7.08 -28.87
C LEU A 472 9.77 -8.26 -29.37
N LYS A 473 10.14 -9.16 -28.48
CA LYS A 473 10.64 -10.49 -28.81
C LYS A 473 9.46 -11.45 -28.83
N ALA A 474 9.07 -11.88 -30.04
CA ALA A 474 8.01 -12.85 -30.26
C ALA A 474 8.62 -14.21 -30.62
N VAL A 475 8.41 -15.21 -29.77
CA VAL A 475 8.89 -16.58 -29.98
C VAL A 475 7.96 -17.31 -30.94
N LEU A 476 8.51 -17.93 -31.97
CA LEU A 476 7.75 -18.66 -32.98
C LEU A 476 7.06 -19.90 -32.38
N PRO A 477 5.89 -20.31 -32.91
CA PRO A 477 5.14 -21.46 -32.39
C PRO A 477 5.97 -22.75 -32.45
N ARG A 478 6.03 -23.51 -31.35
CA ARG A 478 6.83 -24.76 -31.25
C ARG A 478 6.03 -26.03 -31.57
N SER A 479 4.86 -26.18 -30.94
CA SER A 479 4.03 -27.38 -31.03
C SER A 479 3.39 -27.57 -32.40
N SER A 480 3.20 -26.46 -33.13
CA SER A 480 2.69 -26.47 -34.48
C SER A 480 3.46 -25.42 -35.27
N ARG A 481 4.65 -25.81 -35.72
CA ARG A 481 5.55 -24.94 -36.46
C ARG A 481 4.86 -24.33 -37.69
N LEU A 482 5.26 -23.12 -38.02
CA LEU A 482 4.85 -22.47 -39.24
C LEU A 482 5.36 -23.29 -40.44
N LYS A 483 4.48 -23.59 -41.39
CA LYS A 483 4.83 -24.27 -42.64
C LYS A 483 5.54 -23.30 -43.59
N PRO A 484 6.26 -23.78 -44.61
CA PRO A 484 6.80 -22.91 -45.65
C PRO A 484 5.73 -21.99 -46.23
N GLY A 485 6.04 -20.69 -46.35
CA GLY A 485 5.11 -19.67 -46.81
C GLY A 485 5.40 -18.29 -46.22
N VAL A 486 4.59 -17.32 -46.64
CA VAL A 486 4.68 -15.92 -46.20
C VAL A 486 3.57 -15.62 -45.19
N TYR A 487 3.93 -14.97 -44.10
CA TYR A 487 3.07 -14.71 -42.95
C TYR A 487 2.95 -13.21 -42.68
N ASN A 488 1.72 -12.78 -42.44
CA ASN A 488 1.43 -11.50 -41.83
C ASN A 488 1.75 -11.59 -40.34
N VAL A 489 2.31 -10.51 -39.79
CA VAL A 489 2.57 -10.39 -38.35
C VAL A 489 1.59 -9.39 -37.77
N THR A 490 0.69 -9.85 -36.90
CA THR A 490 -0.29 -8.99 -36.21
C THR A 490 0.12 -8.82 -34.75
N VAL A 491 0.34 -7.57 -34.33
CA VAL A 491 0.60 -7.19 -32.93
C VAL A 491 -0.69 -6.68 -32.33
N ILE A 492 -1.04 -7.18 -31.14
CA ILE A 492 -2.34 -7.01 -30.50
C ILE A 492 -2.10 -6.55 -29.06
N ASN A 493 -2.48 -5.30 -28.75
CA ASN A 493 -2.52 -4.81 -27.37
C ASN A 493 -3.79 -5.30 -26.66
N ASP A 494 -4.93 -5.28 -27.35
CA ASP A 494 -6.22 -5.86 -26.96
C ASP A 494 -7.07 -6.17 -28.21
N SER A 495 -8.36 -6.52 -28.04
CA SER A 495 -9.25 -6.95 -29.12
C SER A 495 -9.51 -5.90 -30.21
N ASN A 496 -9.35 -4.61 -29.93
CA ASN A 496 -9.62 -3.50 -30.86
C ASN A 496 -8.41 -2.61 -31.13
N HIS A 497 -7.27 -2.86 -30.49
CA HIS A 497 -6.01 -2.15 -30.67
C HIS A 497 -4.93 -3.08 -31.22
N GLN A 498 -4.92 -3.23 -32.54
CA GLN A 498 -4.00 -4.11 -33.25
C GLN A 498 -3.48 -3.48 -34.55
N GLN A 499 -2.28 -3.88 -34.95
CA GLN A 499 -1.72 -3.57 -36.27
C GLN A 499 -1.16 -4.83 -36.92
N THR A 500 -1.41 -4.97 -38.21
CA THR A 500 -0.86 -6.05 -39.04
C THR A 500 0.20 -5.51 -40.00
N LEU A 501 1.38 -6.10 -39.96
CA LEU A 501 2.38 -5.95 -41.01
C LEU A 501 2.21 -7.10 -42.00
N TYR A 502 1.83 -6.76 -43.24
CA TYR A 502 1.57 -7.76 -44.26
C TYR A 502 2.86 -8.33 -44.83
N ASN A 503 2.88 -9.65 -45.04
CA ASN A 503 4.02 -10.39 -45.62
C ASN A 503 5.35 -10.15 -44.89
N ALA A 504 5.29 -9.98 -43.57
CA ALA A 504 6.43 -9.56 -42.75
C ALA A 504 7.41 -10.67 -42.39
N LEU A 505 6.99 -11.93 -42.46
CA LEU A 505 7.83 -13.09 -42.14
C LEU A 505 7.72 -14.15 -43.23
N SER A 506 8.86 -14.61 -43.73
CA SER A 506 8.96 -15.74 -44.64
C SER A 506 9.45 -16.99 -43.90
N VAL A 507 8.78 -18.11 -44.11
CA VAL A 507 9.26 -19.43 -43.68
C VAL A 507 9.71 -20.18 -44.92
N VAL A 508 11.00 -20.48 -44.99
CA VAL A 508 11.62 -21.15 -46.13
C VAL A 508 11.62 -22.66 -45.87
N ALA A 509 11.31 -23.44 -46.91
CA ALA A 509 11.43 -24.89 -46.86
C ALA A 509 12.90 -25.28 -46.54
N ARG A 510 13.08 -26.40 -45.86
CA ARG A 510 14.42 -26.89 -45.52
C ARG A 510 15.23 -27.10 -46.79
N SER A 511 16.42 -26.51 -46.83
CA SER A 511 17.40 -26.62 -47.90
C SER A 511 18.77 -26.98 -47.29
N ASP A 512 19.63 -27.62 -48.09
CA ASP A 512 21.04 -27.83 -47.72
C ASP A 512 21.84 -26.51 -47.72
N ASN A 513 21.27 -25.43 -48.28
CA ASN A 513 21.84 -24.09 -48.25
C ASN A 513 21.30 -23.31 -47.04
N ASP A 514 22.18 -22.57 -46.37
CA ASP A 514 21.78 -21.67 -45.30
C ASP A 514 20.74 -20.65 -45.81
N PRO A 515 19.72 -20.31 -45.00
CA PRO A 515 18.74 -19.29 -45.37
C PRO A 515 19.46 -17.97 -45.65
N PRO A 516 19.00 -17.18 -46.63
CA PRO A 516 19.60 -15.89 -46.94
C PRO A 516 19.61 -15.02 -45.68
N THR A 517 20.80 -14.60 -45.26
CA THR A 517 20.97 -13.72 -44.11
C THR A 517 20.54 -12.30 -44.49
N GLU A 518 19.72 -11.67 -43.65
CA GLU A 518 19.19 -10.33 -43.90
C GLU A 518 20.32 -9.31 -44.11
N GLY A 519 20.27 -8.58 -45.23
CA GLY A 519 21.31 -7.62 -45.61
C GLY A 519 22.55 -8.23 -46.27
N GLN A 520 22.54 -9.52 -46.64
CA GLN A 520 23.59 -10.17 -47.45
C GLN A 520 23.01 -10.75 -48.74
N ARG A 521 23.78 -10.69 -49.84
CA ARG A 521 23.47 -11.37 -51.10
C ARG A 521 24.73 -11.98 -51.71
N THR A 522 24.64 -13.21 -52.20
CA THR A 522 25.70 -13.78 -53.05
C THR A 522 25.65 -13.10 -54.41
N LYS A 523 26.72 -12.39 -54.77
CA LYS A 523 26.84 -11.62 -56.00
C LYS A 523 27.29 -12.48 -57.17
N SER A 524 28.18 -13.43 -56.91
CA SER A 524 28.67 -14.39 -57.90
C SER A 524 29.36 -15.56 -57.22
N GLU A 525 29.15 -16.75 -57.78
CA GLU A 525 29.92 -17.96 -57.46
C GLU A 525 30.94 -18.18 -58.56
N GLY A 526 32.19 -18.47 -58.21
CA GLY A 526 33.28 -18.54 -59.16
C GLY A 526 34.37 -19.52 -58.75
N ARG A 527 35.20 -19.93 -59.73
CA ARG A 527 36.30 -20.88 -59.50
C ARG A 527 37.29 -20.44 -58.41
N ILE A 528 37.39 -19.13 -58.15
CA ILE A 528 38.32 -18.57 -57.16
C ILE A 528 37.70 -18.47 -55.77
N GLY A 529 36.38 -18.62 -55.64
CA GLY A 529 35.63 -18.38 -54.42
C GLY A 529 34.30 -17.66 -54.68
N ASP A 530 33.51 -17.55 -53.62
CA ASP A 530 32.19 -16.93 -53.65
C ASP A 530 32.27 -15.47 -53.21
N VAL A 531 31.52 -14.59 -53.87
CA VAL A 531 31.47 -13.17 -53.53
C VAL A 531 30.15 -12.87 -52.86
N VAL A 532 30.21 -12.51 -51.58
CA VAL A 532 29.07 -12.11 -50.75
C VAL A 532 29.09 -10.61 -50.55
N GLU A 533 28.02 -9.92 -50.95
CA GLU A 533 27.84 -8.49 -50.75
C GLU A 533 26.94 -8.25 -49.55
N ARG A 534 27.37 -7.38 -48.63
CA ARG A 534 26.48 -6.80 -47.64
C ARG A 534 25.75 -5.65 -48.32
N VAL A 535 24.42 -5.69 -48.34
CA VAL A 535 23.60 -4.69 -49.06
C VAL A 535 23.51 -3.39 -48.25
N ASN A 536 23.66 -3.48 -46.93
CA ASN A 536 23.48 -2.36 -46.00
C ASN A 536 24.76 -1.54 -45.74
N SER A 537 25.93 -2.09 -46.07
CA SER A 537 27.24 -1.45 -46.03
C SER A 537 27.88 -1.66 -47.39
N SER A 538 28.53 -0.67 -48.03
CA SER A 538 29.19 -0.89 -49.33
C SER A 538 30.44 -1.78 -49.18
N GLU A 539 30.20 -3.03 -48.82
CA GLU A 539 31.17 -4.03 -48.38
C GLU A 539 30.93 -5.33 -49.16
N ALA A 540 32.00 -5.89 -49.72
CA ALA A 540 31.97 -7.20 -50.36
C ALA A 540 33.06 -8.09 -49.77
N ILE A 541 32.72 -9.37 -49.64
CA ILE A 541 33.56 -10.42 -49.07
C ILE A 541 33.78 -11.46 -50.17
N LEU A 542 35.05 -11.75 -50.48
CA LEU A 542 35.43 -12.90 -51.29
C LEU A 542 35.80 -14.02 -50.33
N GLU A 543 34.98 -15.06 -50.30
CA GLU A 543 35.27 -16.32 -49.62
C GLU A 543 36.13 -17.17 -50.56
N LEU A 544 37.44 -17.04 -50.42
CA LEU A 544 38.42 -17.65 -51.31
C LEU A 544 38.38 -19.18 -51.16
N ASP A 545 38.31 -19.87 -52.29
CA ASP A 545 38.28 -21.33 -52.32
C ASP A 545 39.56 -21.93 -51.70
N SER A 546 39.40 -23.06 -51.02
CA SER A 546 40.47 -23.73 -50.29
C SER A 546 41.67 -24.14 -51.16
N ASP A 547 41.51 -24.25 -52.48
CA ASP A 547 42.59 -24.55 -53.45
C ASP A 547 43.57 -23.38 -53.67
N TYR A 548 43.24 -22.18 -53.17
CA TYR A 548 44.05 -20.96 -53.37
C TYR A 548 44.77 -20.49 -52.10
N ARG A 549 44.57 -21.16 -50.96
CA ARG A 549 45.22 -20.79 -49.69
C ARG A 549 46.71 -21.09 -49.63
N ASP A 550 47.22 -21.97 -50.51
CA ASP A 550 48.63 -22.36 -50.60
C ASP A 550 49.11 -22.28 -52.06
N ARG A 551 49.62 -21.10 -52.45
CA ARG A 551 49.98 -20.79 -53.84
C ARG A 551 51.20 -19.90 -53.89
N ASN A 552 52.12 -20.16 -54.82
CA ASN A 552 53.28 -19.29 -55.04
C ASN A 552 52.88 -17.89 -55.50
N TYR A 553 51.81 -17.77 -56.30
CA TYR A 553 51.31 -16.53 -56.85
C TYR A 553 49.78 -16.59 -56.97
N LEU A 554 49.09 -15.56 -56.46
CA LEU A 554 47.64 -15.39 -56.53
C LEU A 554 47.33 -13.95 -56.96
N ALA A 555 46.59 -13.82 -58.05
CA ALA A 555 46.23 -12.55 -58.67
C ALA A 555 44.71 -12.34 -58.58
N LEU A 556 44.28 -11.24 -57.96
CA LEU A 556 42.88 -10.90 -57.74
C LEU A 556 42.56 -9.50 -58.29
N ASP A 557 41.71 -9.46 -59.29
CA ASP A 557 41.07 -8.22 -59.75
C ASP A 557 39.83 -7.96 -58.89
N LEU A 558 39.98 -7.12 -57.86
CA LEU A 558 38.93 -6.89 -56.89
C LEU A 558 37.79 -6.04 -57.46
N ASP A 559 38.06 -5.19 -58.46
CA ASP A 559 37.00 -4.43 -59.14
C ASP A 559 36.11 -5.36 -59.98
N LYS A 560 36.70 -6.32 -60.69
CA LYS A 560 35.96 -7.33 -61.45
C LYS A 560 35.19 -8.29 -60.55
N LEU A 561 35.81 -8.75 -59.45
CA LEU A 561 35.20 -9.73 -58.54
C LEU A 561 34.10 -9.10 -57.68
N MET A 562 34.36 -7.93 -57.08
CA MET A 562 33.47 -7.33 -56.08
C MET A 562 32.68 -6.14 -56.61
N GLY A 563 33.11 -5.52 -57.71
CA GLY A 563 32.52 -4.32 -58.30
C GLY A 563 33.31 -3.05 -57.99
N GLU A 564 33.41 -2.18 -58.99
CA GLU A 564 34.17 -0.92 -58.96
C GLU A 564 33.68 0.10 -57.92
N LYS A 565 32.44 -0.01 -57.43
CA LYS A 565 31.84 0.93 -56.47
C LYS A 565 31.90 0.47 -55.02
N VAL A 566 32.41 -0.73 -54.76
CA VAL A 566 32.53 -1.26 -53.39
C VAL A 566 33.63 -0.53 -52.64
N LEU A 567 33.29 -0.01 -51.46
CA LEU A 567 34.19 0.78 -50.63
C LEU A 567 35.11 -0.13 -49.79
N THR A 568 34.52 -1.07 -49.05
CA THR A 568 35.26 -1.99 -48.17
C THR A 568 35.33 -3.37 -48.82
N ARG A 569 36.54 -3.91 -48.96
CA ARG A 569 36.74 -5.22 -49.58
C ARG A 569 37.46 -6.16 -48.65
N THR A 570 36.87 -7.33 -48.44
CA THR A 570 37.37 -8.33 -47.52
C THR A 570 37.62 -9.63 -48.27
N ILE A 571 38.75 -10.29 -48.02
CA ILE A 571 39.04 -11.63 -48.50
C ILE A 571 39.11 -12.55 -47.28
N THR A 572 38.36 -13.63 -47.27
CA THR A 572 38.30 -14.59 -46.18
C THR A 572 38.60 -16.00 -46.66
N PHE A 573 39.32 -16.79 -45.85
CA PHE A 573 39.56 -18.21 -46.11
C PHE A 573 39.95 -18.99 -44.85
N GLU A 574 39.76 -20.31 -44.86
CA GLU A 574 40.28 -21.20 -43.81
C GLU A 574 41.79 -21.41 -44.00
N GLY A 575 42.60 -20.70 -43.22
CA GLY A 575 44.05 -20.86 -43.21
C GLY A 575 44.47 -22.11 -42.42
N ARG A 576 45.48 -22.83 -42.90
CA ARG A 576 46.11 -23.93 -42.16
C ARG A 576 47.56 -23.62 -41.84
N ARG A 577 48.03 -24.17 -40.73
CA ARG A 577 49.43 -24.02 -40.33
C ARG A 577 50.34 -24.74 -41.34
N GLY A 578 51.20 -23.96 -42.01
CA GLY A 578 52.11 -24.46 -43.05
C GLY A 578 51.76 -23.96 -44.45
N ASP A 579 50.50 -23.58 -44.68
CA ASP A 579 50.07 -22.99 -45.95
C ASP A 579 50.70 -21.60 -46.13
N ARG A 580 51.12 -21.29 -47.36
CA ARG A 580 51.73 -20.01 -47.68
C ARG A 580 51.30 -19.50 -49.04
N ILE A 581 50.74 -18.29 -49.07
CA ILE A 581 50.60 -17.54 -50.31
C ILE A 581 51.88 -16.72 -50.53
N GLY A 582 52.70 -17.14 -51.49
CA GLY A 582 53.99 -16.53 -51.79
C GLY A 582 53.87 -15.05 -52.15
N GLU A 583 52.96 -14.76 -53.08
CA GLU A 583 52.59 -13.41 -53.49
C GLU A 583 51.08 -13.34 -53.76
N LEU A 584 50.38 -12.47 -53.03
CA LEU A 584 49.00 -12.10 -53.28
C LEU A 584 48.99 -10.70 -53.89
N ALA A 585 48.73 -10.60 -55.19
CA ALA A 585 48.54 -9.34 -55.89
C ALA A 585 47.03 -9.05 -56.04
N ALA A 586 46.57 -7.97 -55.43
CA ALA A 586 45.18 -7.54 -55.43
C ALA A 586 45.08 -6.10 -55.97
N TRP A 587 44.34 -5.92 -57.06
CA TRP A 587 44.25 -4.64 -57.76
C TRP A 587 42.84 -4.06 -57.70
N SER A 588 42.79 -2.74 -57.63
CA SER A 588 41.53 -2.01 -57.73
C SER A 588 41.73 -0.53 -58.01
N ARG A 589 40.66 0.16 -58.36
CA ARG A 589 40.63 1.63 -58.54
C ARG A 589 41.12 2.44 -57.34
N TRP A 590 41.14 1.84 -56.13
CA TRP A 590 41.53 2.52 -54.90
C TRP A 590 43.05 2.45 -54.69
N ALA A 591 43.63 1.28 -54.89
CA ALA A 591 45.05 1.00 -54.76
C ALA A 591 45.37 -0.40 -55.29
N ASP A 592 46.62 -0.57 -55.70
CA ASP A 592 47.21 -1.86 -56.04
C ASP A 592 48.04 -2.35 -54.85
N ILE A 593 47.66 -3.49 -54.29
CA ILE A 593 48.21 -4.03 -53.06
C ILE A 593 48.83 -5.39 -53.35
N THR A 594 50.08 -5.58 -52.93
CA THR A 594 50.77 -6.87 -53.00
C THR A 594 51.25 -7.30 -51.61
N LEU A 595 50.79 -8.46 -51.16
CA LEU A 595 51.23 -9.09 -49.91
C LEU A 595 52.18 -10.24 -50.22
N TYR A 596 53.37 -10.21 -49.63
CA TYR A 596 54.37 -11.27 -49.78
C TYR A 596 54.39 -12.17 -48.54
N GLY A 597 54.40 -13.48 -48.75
CA GLY A 597 54.51 -14.47 -47.68
C GLY A 597 53.34 -14.46 -46.71
N LEU A 598 52.11 -14.41 -47.24
CA LEU A 598 50.89 -14.42 -46.44
C LEU A 598 50.68 -15.81 -45.81
N THR A 599 50.59 -15.85 -44.48
CA THR A 599 50.42 -17.08 -43.68
C THR A 599 49.45 -16.87 -42.51
N LEU A 600 48.94 -17.96 -41.94
CA LEU A 600 48.12 -17.94 -40.74
C LEU A 600 48.91 -17.45 -39.51
N ALA A 601 48.35 -16.49 -38.76
CA ALA A 601 48.96 -15.95 -37.54
C ALA A 601 48.63 -16.74 -36.25
N SER A 602 47.52 -17.48 -36.27
CA SER A 602 46.95 -18.20 -35.13
C SER A 602 47.85 -19.36 -34.69
N ASP A 603 47.87 -19.65 -33.38
CA ASP A 603 48.58 -20.81 -32.83
C ASP A 603 47.84 -22.14 -33.08
N LYS A 604 46.58 -22.06 -33.54
CA LYS A 604 45.77 -23.22 -33.91
C LYS A 604 46.24 -23.79 -35.25
N ASN A 605 45.98 -25.08 -35.45
CA ASN A 605 46.31 -25.77 -36.71
C ASN A 605 45.46 -25.28 -37.90
N ARG A 606 44.25 -24.78 -37.63
CA ARG A 606 43.33 -24.19 -38.61
C ARG A 606 42.59 -23.04 -37.96
N ASP A 607 42.44 -21.94 -38.69
CA ASP A 607 41.63 -20.79 -38.28
C ASP A 607 41.23 -19.96 -39.51
N ASN A 608 40.21 -19.14 -39.37
CA ASN A 608 39.81 -18.25 -40.46
C ASN A 608 40.74 -17.04 -40.51
N VAL A 609 41.25 -16.78 -41.72
CA VAL A 609 42.01 -15.58 -42.08
C VAL A 609 41.05 -14.59 -42.71
N SER A 610 41.16 -13.32 -42.33
CA SER A 610 40.40 -12.21 -42.92
C SER A 610 41.34 -11.08 -43.30
N LEU A 611 41.26 -10.60 -44.53
CA LEU A 611 42.07 -9.51 -45.07
C LEU A 611 41.14 -8.40 -45.54
N ARG A 612 41.29 -7.20 -44.96
CA ARG A 612 40.64 -5.97 -45.42
C ARG A 612 41.63 -5.19 -46.28
N LEU A 613 41.31 -5.06 -47.56
CA LEU A 613 42.16 -4.42 -48.57
C LEU A 613 41.39 -3.32 -49.29
N GLY A 614 41.93 -2.11 -49.34
CA GLY A 614 41.33 -1.00 -50.08
C GLY A 614 40.85 0.14 -49.18
N ARG A 615 39.79 0.84 -49.56
CA ARG A 615 39.40 2.10 -48.91
C ARG A 615 38.81 1.86 -47.51
N VAL A 616 39.25 2.66 -46.54
CA VAL A 616 38.69 2.69 -45.19
C VAL A 616 37.28 3.30 -45.20
N ASP A 617 36.39 2.83 -44.34
CA ASP A 617 35.04 3.39 -44.20
C ASP A 617 35.08 4.88 -43.79
N ALA A 618 34.01 5.63 -44.12
CA ALA A 618 33.98 7.08 -43.93
C ALA A 618 34.10 7.53 -42.46
N SER A 619 33.55 6.74 -41.53
CA SER A 619 33.60 7.06 -40.09
C SER A 619 35.02 6.91 -39.56
N ARG A 620 35.69 5.80 -39.86
CA ARG A 620 37.08 5.55 -39.46
C ARG A 620 38.04 6.50 -40.17
N SER A 621 37.79 6.85 -41.43
CA SER A 621 38.56 7.87 -42.16
C SER A 621 38.50 9.25 -41.48
N ALA A 622 37.32 9.68 -41.03
CA ALA A 622 37.16 10.94 -40.31
C ALA A 622 37.90 10.94 -38.96
N GLN A 623 37.82 9.83 -38.22
CA GLN A 623 38.56 9.67 -36.95
C GLN A 623 40.08 9.72 -37.16
N LEU A 624 40.58 9.03 -38.19
CA LEU A 624 41.99 9.01 -38.54
C LEU A 624 42.50 10.38 -39.00
N GLY A 625 41.70 11.10 -39.79
CA GLY A 625 42.01 12.45 -40.27
C GLY A 625 42.16 13.46 -39.13
N SER A 626 41.31 13.38 -38.09
CA SER A 626 41.44 14.25 -36.90
C SER A 626 42.81 14.14 -36.21
N LYS A 627 43.50 13.01 -36.38
CA LYS A 627 44.81 12.74 -35.78
C LYS A 627 46.01 13.18 -36.64
N LEU A 628 45.78 13.71 -37.85
CA LEU A 628 46.85 14.14 -38.77
C LEU A 628 47.48 15.50 -38.40
N ARG A 629 47.03 16.15 -37.32
CA ARG A 629 47.63 17.37 -36.73
C ARG A 629 47.93 18.49 -37.75
N GLY A 630 47.02 18.74 -38.68
CA GLY A 630 47.11 19.85 -39.64
C GLY A 630 47.72 19.51 -41.01
N ARG A 631 48.11 18.25 -41.26
CA ARG A 631 48.50 17.78 -42.61
C ARG A 631 47.27 17.51 -43.46
N VAL A 632 47.35 17.83 -44.76
CA VAL A 632 46.23 17.64 -45.69
C VAL A 632 46.36 16.28 -46.38
N PRO A 633 45.34 15.39 -46.29
CA PRO A 633 45.36 14.13 -47.03
C PRO A 633 45.14 14.37 -48.53
N LEU A 634 46.00 13.78 -49.36
CA LEU A 634 46.00 13.88 -50.83
C LEU A 634 45.56 12.59 -51.53
N SER A 635 45.32 11.53 -50.75
CA SER A 635 44.76 10.26 -51.18
C SER A 635 43.61 9.83 -50.26
N ASP A 636 42.86 8.82 -50.69
CA ASP A 636 42.03 8.06 -49.77
C ASP A 636 42.89 7.33 -48.72
N TYR A 637 42.28 7.01 -47.58
CA TYR A 637 42.88 6.13 -46.58
C TYR A 637 42.75 4.68 -47.04
N ILE A 638 43.87 4.01 -47.26
CA ILE A 638 43.91 2.64 -47.77
C ILE A 638 44.32 1.68 -46.65
N GLU A 639 43.44 0.76 -46.28
CA GLU A 639 43.69 -0.31 -45.32
C GLU A 639 44.36 -1.50 -46.02
N VAL A 640 45.45 -1.94 -45.41
CA VAL A 640 45.97 -3.30 -45.55
C VAL A 640 45.97 -3.85 -44.13
N GLY A 641 44.89 -4.53 -43.76
CA GLY A 641 44.63 -4.97 -42.39
C GLY A 641 43.75 -6.20 -42.38
N GLY A 642 43.26 -6.58 -41.20
CA GLY A 642 42.48 -7.80 -41.03
C GLY A 642 42.88 -8.59 -39.79
N ASP A 643 42.45 -9.84 -39.76
CA ASP A 643 42.52 -10.71 -38.59
C ASP A 643 43.21 -12.02 -38.94
N ASN A 644 43.95 -12.58 -37.97
CA ASN A 644 44.61 -13.88 -38.04
C ASN A 644 45.62 -14.09 -39.19
N PHE A 645 46.26 -13.04 -39.71
CA PHE A 645 47.26 -13.16 -40.77
C PHE A 645 48.64 -12.57 -40.40
N ARG A 646 49.69 -13.09 -41.04
CA ARG A 646 51.05 -12.53 -41.03
C ARG A 646 51.56 -12.44 -42.46
N VAL A 647 52.38 -11.41 -42.72
CA VAL A 647 53.02 -11.14 -44.01
C VAL A 647 54.48 -10.78 -43.79
N ASP A 648 55.33 -11.09 -44.76
CA ASP A 648 56.75 -10.72 -44.75
C ASP A 648 56.94 -9.27 -45.21
N ARG A 649 56.16 -8.86 -46.22
CA ARG A 649 56.26 -7.53 -46.85
C ARG A 649 54.93 -7.13 -47.49
N VAL A 650 54.64 -5.84 -47.43
CA VAL A 650 53.51 -5.19 -48.08
C VAL A 650 54.06 -4.17 -49.08
N LYS A 651 53.61 -4.29 -50.34
CA LYS A 651 53.85 -3.30 -51.39
C LYS A 651 52.50 -2.67 -51.74
N ILE A 652 52.43 -1.35 -51.80
CA ILE A 652 51.19 -0.63 -52.11
C ILE A 652 51.52 0.46 -53.11
N GLU A 653 50.75 0.55 -54.17
CA GLU A 653 50.76 1.67 -55.09
C GLU A 653 49.48 2.50 -54.87
N LEU A 654 49.69 3.75 -54.44
CA LEU A 654 48.64 4.67 -54.03
C LEU A 654 48.50 5.81 -55.05
N PRO A 655 47.32 6.04 -55.64
CA PRO A 655 47.10 7.23 -56.45
C PRO A 655 46.99 8.47 -55.56
N TYR A 656 47.50 9.61 -56.04
CA TYR A 656 47.29 10.92 -55.40
C TYR A 656 46.58 11.89 -56.33
N SER A 657 45.79 12.79 -55.73
CA SER A 657 45.10 13.86 -56.43
C SER A 657 45.50 15.21 -55.85
N LEU A 658 45.33 16.28 -56.63
CA LEU A 658 45.46 17.67 -56.17
C LEU A 658 46.86 18.09 -55.65
N SER A 659 47.93 17.44 -56.14
CA SER A 659 49.32 17.87 -55.92
C SER A 659 50.14 17.74 -57.21
N ASP A 660 51.24 18.51 -57.30
CA ASP A 660 52.26 18.46 -58.35
C ASP A 660 53.29 17.32 -58.13
N GLY A 661 53.22 16.66 -56.97
CA GLY A 661 54.07 15.53 -56.61
C GLY A 661 55.37 15.90 -55.91
N ASP A 662 55.56 17.16 -55.52
CA ASP A 662 56.68 17.60 -54.69
C ASP A 662 56.36 17.42 -53.20
N ASN A 663 57.39 17.13 -52.38
CA ASN A 663 57.32 16.98 -50.92
C ASN A 663 56.29 15.98 -50.34
N LEU A 664 55.74 15.08 -51.16
CA LEU A 664 54.79 14.06 -50.70
C LEU A 664 55.41 13.13 -49.65
N LYS A 665 54.63 12.84 -48.60
CA LYS A 665 54.95 11.84 -47.59
C LYS A 665 53.83 10.82 -47.49
N VAL A 666 54.17 9.57 -47.19
CA VAL A 666 53.19 8.55 -46.83
C VAL A 666 53.22 8.32 -45.33
N LEU A 667 52.06 8.41 -44.69
CA LEU A 667 51.89 8.04 -43.29
C LEU A 667 51.17 6.69 -43.20
N ARG A 668 51.70 5.79 -42.38
CA ARG A 668 51.07 4.53 -41.96
C ARG A 668 50.54 4.68 -40.54
N TYR A 669 49.25 4.49 -40.35
CA TYR A 669 48.66 4.35 -39.03
C TYR A 669 48.84 2.92 -38.54
N ASP A 670 49.41 2.79 -37.35
CA ASP A 670 49.55 1.52 -36.65
C ASP A 670 48.41 1.38 -35.63
N ASP A 671 47.51 0.42 -35.84
CA ASP A 671 46.37 0.21 -34.94
C ASP A 671 46.80 -0.18 -33.52
N SER A 672 47.94 -0.87 -33.36
CA SER A 672 48.44 -1.29 -32.04
C SER A 672 49.04 -0.13 -31.26
N LEU A 673 49.82 0.72 -31.94
CA LEU A 673 50.45 1.89 -31.33
C LEU A 673 49.55 3.14 -31.32
N ARG A 674 48.41 3.07 -32.03
CA ARG A 674 47.44 4.16 -32.24
C ARG A 674 48.07 5.47 -32.73
N ASN A 675 49.13 5.36 -33.54
CA ASN A 675 49.93 6.50 -33.99
C ASN A 675 50.27 6.42 -35.48
N TRP A 676 50.50 7.60 -36.07
CA TRP A 676 50.99 7.75 -37.44
C TRP A 676 52.52 7.66 -37.48
N LEU A 677 53.04 6.86 -38.40
CA LEU A 677 54.46 6.67 -38.65
C LEU A 677 54.75 6.91 -40.13
N GLU A 678 55.85 7.59 -40.44
CA GLU A 678 56.25 7.80 -41.83
C GLU A 678 56.67 6.47 -42.47
N ALA A 679 56.14 6.19 -43.66
CA ALA A 679 56.46 4.99 -44.43
C ALA A 679 57.37 5.36 -45.61
N PRO A 680 58.42 4.56 -45.89
CA PRO A 680 59.30 4.82 -47.01
C PRO A 680 58.53 4.69 -48.33
N CYS A 681 58.68 5.68 -49.21
CA CYS A 681 57.95 5.75 -50.46
C CYS A 681 58.79 6.27 -51.62
N THR A 682 58.36 5.97 -52.84
CA THR A 682 58.91 6.48 -54.10
C THR A 682 57.78 7.09 -54.92
N VAL A 683 57.92 8.34 -55.32
CA VAL A 683 56.87 9.08 -56.06
C VAL A 683 57.07 8.87 -57.56
N ASN A 684 56.04 8.40 -58.26
CA ASN A 684 55.97 8.37 -59.72
C ASN A 684 55.11 9.54 -60.22
N ARG A 685 55.79 10.59 -60.71
CA ARG A 685 55.12 11.81 -61.19
C ARG A 685 54.40 11.63 -62.53
N LEU A 686 54.83 10.67 -63.35
CA LEU A 686 54.22 10.40 -64.66
C LEU A 686 52.83 9.77 -64.48
N GLU A 687 52.74 8.79 -63.59
CA GLU A 687 51.51 8.01 -63.33
C GLU A 687 50.67 8.60 -62.19
N ARG A 688 51.19 9.62 -61.49
CA ARG A 688 50.60 10.24 -60.30
C ARG A 688 50.29 9.22 -59.20
N THR A 689 51.24 8.31 -58.99
CA THR A 689 51.18 7.29 -57.94
C THR A 689 52.37 7.40 -56.99
N VAL A 690 52.19 6.88 -55.78
CA VAL A 690 53.25 6.72 -54.79
C VAL A 690 53.38 5.25 -54.45
N LEU A 691 54.57 4.71 -54.66
CA LEU A 691 54.90 3.34 -54.32
C LEU A 691 55.44 3.25 -52.90
N VAL A 692 54.82 2.43 -52.07
CA VAL A 692 55.17 2.18 -50.68
C VAL A 692 55.67 0.75 -50.55
N ASN A 693 56.83 0.57 -49.91
CA ASN A 693 57.35 -0.74 -49.54
C ASN A 693 57.51 -0.80 -48.03
N ASN A 694 56.66 -1.56 -47.35
CA ASN A 694 56.64 -1.64 -45.89
C ASN A 694 56.71 -3.10 -45.43
N THR A 695 57.27 -3.35 -44.25
CA THR A 695 57.30 -4.70 -43.65
C THR A 695 56.09 -4.96 -42.76
N ARG A 696 55.22 -3.96 -42.54
CA ARG A 696 54.05 -4.08 -41.67
C ARG A 696 52.76 -3.61 -42.35
N PRO A 697 51.64 -4.32 -42.12
CA PRO A 697 50.30 -3.84 -42.48
C PRO A 697 49.92 -2.58 -41.69
N GLY A 698 48.84 -1.93 -42.11
CA GLY A 698 48.32 -0.71 -41.51
C GLY A 698 47.43 0.07 -42.46
N ILE A 699 47.07 1.30 -42.07
CA ILE A 699 46.31 2.20 -42.92
C ILE A 699 47.25 3.27 -43.47
N PHE A 700 47.27 3.45 -44.79
CA PHE A 700 48.18 4.33 -45.48
C PHE A 700 47.45 5.53 -46.05
N VAL A 701 48.08 6.71 -45.99
CA VAL A 701 47.58 7.95 -46.58
C VAL A 701 48.73 8.81 -47.07
N ILE A 702 48.56 9.42 -48.24
CA ILE A 702 49.49 10.42 -48.78
C ILE A 702 49.13 11.78 -48.18
N VAL A 703 50.14 12.50 -47.69
CA VAL A 703 49.98 13.85 -47.12
C VAL A 703 51.04 14.80 -47.65
N GLU A 704 50.70 16.08 -47.59
CA GLU A 704 51.60 17.22 -47.78
C GLU A 704 51.60 18.11 -46.52
#